data_AF-A0A4V1XK16-F1
#
_entry.id   AF-A0A4V1XK16-F1
#
_cell.length_a   1.000
_cell.length_b   1.000
_cell.length_c   1.000
_cell.angle_alpha   90.00
_cell.angle_beta   90.00
_cell.angle_gamma   90.00
#
_symmetry.space_group_name_H-M   'P 1'
#
loop_
_entity.id
_entity.type
_entity.pdbx_description
1 polymer ?
#
loop_
_entity_poly.entity_id
_entity_poly.type
_entity_poly.pdbx_seq_one_letter_code
_entity_poly.pdbx_strand_id
1 'polypeptide(L)'
;MEPKRPRTSLGLSPPKEEHQFREAAIAFAVDVSGSTEGSTLETEKKFVSRISNTLSPKSQLSSRILPWSGRAYPVLSLHEVNSLKPHSTTEPAVLITDGEHKKNLLNSSVWLLLTDGLIDSRQRKAFAEKVAEAGLHGTTCIAAIFGNRSQGPFFYDISVGISLYAAAPNCMFLFCENSTGIVTIFQAKGAFKKLLNGADNPVINESTKWESLPQLSIPDLAELVIPPAKRLEKHQMALQDSFVINLDDLWNNRLSDEDIETIFAKEDNLGSVIMTCQARDQVDLFQNWVNRQAMSIDDPLYVSRTDIHGSAKSTYVELMDSLAAMDVDQKVKSGLQEKLREAHAKNMKTFLLAVSKKELMAQRRNELVSTASCRSVTDINYTPTLSSRGSRSSYTNANAHRNGGEPFGHPMSSSGTDAVARLTAQSTPGRPPAGRYMQPEFNPRYYAPYAETWLSWRSEIRDEKLTSLLYTPGFRNRAGSFTGRCPICDGRDRTLAWLFRSISSPTPTQDFPPPGSNTTLAFPLVMGWFQETDILNPTVCCDPCSWCIVSVKKSPSQESIVGSLPMVRYSENPAAYDTSLQQGFGQRFAQGDLRLVFISVLVNAASNAEETKDGQLLRTAVQWTCNDLLDAATIPSNLSQSFDGPNNMSSMIPFRVAIKDYFQDVQEVGCIKSELMRYPLPGFAVLLQVAAMVNVPVETRRIIAFYRYLFALVEEYTNQSGDGATVKGLNAWTPSKNDGSARKELENLLIQEPGLRTTGSSKRTLSPVPVLSLRGSILLTEESYAVIQKTEDLKSLVSPDAAWVGIATAVFLHALNETAGHHIKDDYTPWALFLAVGKTAGISSVLLNPWNIELARAQTIVDGWETK
;
A
#
# COMPACT_ATOMS: atom_id res chain seq x y z
N MET A 1 18.26 94.04 -3.80
CA MET A 1 18.48 92.62 -4.14
C MET A 1 19.32 92.01 -3.03
N GLU A 2 18.68 91.43 -2.02
CA GLU A 2 19.34 90.81 -0.87
C GLU A 2 19.84 89.39 -1.21
N PRO A 3 21.00 88.97 -0.67
CA PRO A 3 21.53 87.64 -0.88
C PRO A 3 20.77 86.62 -0.02
N LYS A 4 20.21 85.60 -0.68
CA LYS A 4 19.56 84.45 -0.01
C LYS A 4 20.60 83.65 0.78
N ARG A 5 20.38 83.53 2.09
CA ARG A 5 21.11 82.63 3.00
C ARG A 5 20.99 81.17 2.55
N PRO A 6 22.04 80.34 2.69
CA PRO A 6 21.94 78.91 2.47
C PRO A 6 21.14 78.25 3.61
N ARG A 7 20.08 77.52 3.26
CA ARG A 7 19.40 76.58 4.16
C ARG A 7 20.24 75.30 4.23
N THR A 8 21.01 75.10 5.29
CA THR A 8 21.57 73.80 5.67
C THR A 8 20.47 72.93 6.29
N SER A 9 19.80 72.12 5.48
CA SER A 9 19.04 70.96 5.97
C SER A 9 19.97 69.74 5.94
N LEU A 10 20.58 69.42 7.08
CA LEU A 10 21.25 68.14 7.33
C LEU A 10 20.19 67.02 7.36
N GLY A 11 19.84 66.49 6.19
CA GLY A 11 19.07 65.26 6.07
C GLY A 11 20.03 64.07 6.15
N LEU A 12 20.10 63.43 7.32
CA LEU A 12 20.89 62.21 7.52
C LEU A 12 20.03 61.00 7.14
N SER A 13 20.42 60.32 6.06
CA SER A 13 19.94 58.98 5.72
C SER A 13 20.65 57.93 6.59
N PRO A 14 20.03 56.78 6.87
CA PRO A 14 20.66 55.73 7.65
C PRO A 14 21.93 55.18 6.94
N PRO A 15 22.89 54.62 7.69
CA PRO A 15 24.11 54.04 7.14
C PRO A 15 23.77 52.92 6.15
N LYS A 16 24.43 52.93 4.99
CA LYS A 16 24.25 51.91 3.93
C LYS A 16 25.07 50.63 4.19
N GLU A 17 25.90 50.63 5.23
CA GLU A 17 26.82 49.56 5.59
C GLU A 17 26.64 49.18 7.07
N GLU A 18 27.15 48.01 7.44
CA GLU A 18 27.20 47.57 8.83
C GLU A 18 28.05 48.54 9.66
N HIS A 19 27.62 48.81 10.89
CA HIS A 19 28.31 49.73 11.79
C HIS A 19 28.15 49.28 13.24
N GLN A 20 29.06 49.72 14.11
CA GLN A 20 28.92 49.45 15.54
C GLN A 20 27.73 50.22 16.12
N PHE A 21 27.07 49.66 17.13
CA PHE A 21 25.91 50.28 17.80
C PHE A 21 26.21 51.69 18.31
N ARG A 22 27.43 51.96 18.80
CA ARG A 22 27.83 53.32 19.23
C ARG A 22 27.76 54.37 18.11
N GLU A 23 27.86 53.94 16.85
CA GLU A 23 27.75 54.79 15.67
C GLU A 23 26.33 54.83 15.07
N ALA A 24 25.36 54.18 15.72
CA ALA A 24 23.99 54.11 15.24
C ALA A 24 23.21 55.40 15.54
N ALA A 25 22.40 55.84 14.57
CA ALA A 25 21.32 56.78 14.83
C ALA A 25 20.16 56.02 15.49
N ILE A 26 19.78 56.40 16.71
CA ILE A 26 18.78 55.70 17.51
C ILE A 26 17.50 56.54 17.63
N ALA A 27 16.37 55.90 17.36
CA ALA A 27 15.05 56.43 17.69
C ALA A 27 14.55 55.77 18.99
N PHE A 28 14.43 56.56 20.06
CA PHE A 28 13.90 56.14 21.35
C PHE A 28 12.40 56.42 21.40
N ALA A 29 11.55 55.45 21.08
CA ALA A 29 10.12 55.53 21.28
C ALA A 29 9.80 55.28 22.75
N VAL A 30 9.54 56.35 23.49
CA VAL A 30 9.32 56.30 24.94
C VAL A 30 7.82 56.41 25.23
N ASP A 31 7.25 55.36 25.81
CA ASP A 31 5.88 55.39 26.28
C ASP A 31 5.77 56.42 27.41
N VAL A 32 4.85 57.37 27.23
CA VAL A 32 4.51 58.36 28.25
C VAL A 32 3.06 58.19 28.67
N SER A 33 2.50 56.99 28.55
CA SER A 33 1.16 56.64 29.00
C SER A 33 1.03 56.67 30.52
N GLY A 34 -0.21 56.58 31.02
CA GLY A 34 -0.52 56.81 32.42
C GLY A 34 0.02 55.71 33.33
N SER A 35 0.24 54.50 32.79
CA SER A 35 0.89 53.40 33.52
C SER A 35 2.34 53.72 33.87
N THR A 36 3.03 54.48 33.02
CA THR A 36 4.44 54.83 33.21
C THR A 36 4.66 55.90 34.28
N GLU A 37 3.60 56.49 34.84
CA GLU A 37 3.71 57.60 35.77
C GLU A 37 4.56 57.26 37.02
N GLY A 38 5.45 58.18 37.40
CA GLY A 38 6.31 58.03 38.57
C GLY A 38 7.59 57.24 38.28
N SER A 39 7.81 56.14 39.01
CA SER A 39 9.11 55.45 39.02
C SER A 39 9.49 54.79 37.70
N THR A 40 8.51 54.40 36.88
CA THR A 40 8.74 53.77 35.57
C THR A 40 9.34 54.77 34.60
N LEU A 41 8.66 55.91 34.35
CA LEU A 41 9.15 56.95 33.44
C LEU A 41 10.51 57.51 33.88
N GLU A 42 10.77 57.63 35.18
CA GLU A 42 12.11 58.02 35.68
C GLU A 42 13.19 56.96 35.38
N THR A 43 12.82 55.67 35.39
CA THR A 43 13.72 54.58 34.99
C THR A 43 13.96 54.57 33.48
N GLU A 44 12.92 54.82 32.68
CA GLU A 44 13.04 54.98 31.23
C GLU A 44 13.97 56.14 30.86
N LYS A 45 13.80 57.31 31.48
CA LYS A 45 14.70 58.47 31.31
C LYS A 45 16.16 58.12 31.62
N LYS A 46 16.39 57.40 32.72
CA LYS A 46 17.73 56.91 33.10
C LYS A 46 18.27 55.90 32.08
N PHE A 47 17.44 55.00 31.58
CA PHE A 47 17.82 54.01 30.57
C PHE A 47 18.21 54.68 29.25
N VAL A 48 17.40 55.63 28.75
CA VAL A 48 17.72 56.47 27.58
C VAL A 48 19.05 57.18 27.79
N SER A 49 19.26 57.77 28.97
CA SER A 49 20.51 58.47 29.30
C SER A 49 21.73 57.53 29.31
N ARG A 50 21.59 56.33 29.91
CA ARG A 50 22.66 55.32 29.94
C ARG A 50 23.08 54.86 28.55
N ILE A 51 22.11 54.62 27.67
CA ILE A 51 22.40 54.26 26.27
C ILE A 51 22.98 55.45 25.52
N SER A 52 22.43 56.65 25.70
CA SER A 52 22.94 57.87 25.04
C SER A 52 24.43 58.10 25.35
N ASN A 53 24.85 57.80 26.58
CA ASN A 53 26.24 57.93 27.01
C ASN A 53 27.20 56.92 26.35
N THR A 54 26.72 55.83 25.77
CA THR A 54 27.56 54.88 25.02
C THR A 54 27.69 55.24 23.54
N LEU A 55 26.89 56.20 23.05
CA LEU A 55 26.90 56.64 21.66
C LEU A 55 28.03 57.64 21.41
N SER A 56 28.56 57.64 20.18
CA SER A 56 29.49 58.67 19.71
C SER A 56 28.81 60.04 19.69
N PRO A 57 29.57 61.16 19.80
CA PRO A 57 28.98 62.50 19.79
C PRO A 57 28.13 62.78 18.53
N LYS A 58 28.54 62.24 17.38
CA LYS A 58 27.78 62.34 16.13
C LYS A 58 26.44 61.60 16.23
N SER A 59 26.47 60.37 16.74
CA SER A 59 25.27 59.56 16.97
C SER A 59 24.31 60.24 17.93
N GLN A 60 24.80 60.79 19.05
CA GLN A 60 23.99 61.54 20.01
C GLN A 60 23.23 62.70 19.36
N LEU A 61 23.87 63.45 18.45
CA LEU A 61 23.24 64.55 17.71
C LEU A 61 22.23 64.08 16.66
N SER A 62 22.34 62.84 16.18
CA SER A 62 21.42 62.26 15.18
C SER A 62 20.26 61.48 15.80
N SER A 63 20.42 61.01 17.04
CA SER A 63 19.41 60.25 17.78
C SER A 63 18.29 61.14 18.30
N ARG A 64 17.08 60.60 18.42
CA ARG A 64 15.87 61.33 18.78
C ARG A 64 15.02 60.56 19.77
N ILE A 65 14.31 61.28 20.63
CA ILE A 65 13.29 60.74 21.52
C ILE A 65 11.93 61.02 20.90
N LEU A 66 11.10 59.99 20.83
CA LEU A 66 9.78 59.96 20.22
C LEU A 66 8.75 59.64 21.33
N PRO A 67 8.25 60.64 22.07
CA PRO A 67 7.31 60.38 23.16
C PRO A 67 5.93 60.02 22.61
N TRP A 68 5.32 58.96 23.10
CA TRP A 68 4.03 58.47 22.60
C TRP A 68 3.10 58.00 23.71
N SER A 69 1.80 58.10 23.49
CA SER A 69 0.75 57.50 24.33
C SER A 69 -0.42 57.07 23.43
N GLY A 70 -1.65 57.55 23.63
CA GLY A 70 -2.71 57.53 22.62
C GLY A 70 -2.50 58.50 21.44
N ARG A 71 -1.39 59.25 21.42
CA ARG A 71 -0.96 60.13 20.32
C ARG A 71 0.56 60.28 20.29
N ALA A 72 1.09 60.79 19.18
CA ALA A 72 2.48 61.20 19.06
C ALA A 72 2.68 62.62 19.61
N TYR A 73 3.73 62.83 20.40
CA TYR A 73 4.13 64.13 20.95
C TYR A 73 5.33 64.70 20.19
N PRO A 74 5.66 66.01 20.32
CA PRO A 74 6.80 66.59 19.63
C PRO A 74 8.10 65.80 19.85
N VAL A 75 8.87 65.62 18.77
CA VAL A 75 10.16 64.92 18.81
C VAL A 75 11.16 65.72 19.62
N LEU A 76 11.90 65.05 20.51
CA LEU A 76 12.86 65.67 21.41
C LEU A 76 14.29 65.24 21.07
N SER A 77 15.26 66.11 21.40
CA SER A 77 16.68 65.74 21.44
C SER A 77 17.01 64.95 22.70
N LEU A 78 18.18 64.28 22.72
CA LEU A 78 18.61 63.51 23.89
C LEU A 78 18.80 64.38 25.15
N HIS A 79 19.13 65.66 25.00
CA HIS A 79 19.28 66.60 26.12
C HIS A 79 17.95 66.95 26.79
N GLU A 80 16.83 66.71 26.10
CA GLU A 80 15.48 67.04 26.56
C GLU A 80 14.79 65.84 27.22
N VAL A 81 15.50 64.74 27.50
CA VAL A 81 14.93 63.53 28.14
C VAL A 81 14.18 63.83 29.45
N ASN A 82 14.66 64.80 30.24
CA ASN A 82 14.02 65.19 31.50
C ASN A 82 12.71 65.96 31.31
N SER A 83 12.39 66.41 30.09
CA SER A 83 11.15 67.11 29.77
C SER A 83 9.95 66.18 29.53
N LEU A 84 10.16 64.87 29.45
CA LEU A 84 9.11 63.86 29.30
C LEU A 84 8.13 63.91 30.49
N LYS A 85 6.84 63.89 30.17
CA LYS A 85 5.72 63.94 31.12
C LYS A 85 4.70 62.85 30.82
N PRO A 86 4.06 62.26 31.85
CA PRO A 86 3.03 61.25 31.66
C PRO A 86 1.75 61.85 31.07
N HIS A 87 1.01 61.02 30.36
CA HIS A 87 -0.20 61.30 29.60
C HIS A 87 -1.13 60.09 29.62
N SER A 88 -2.41 60.22 29.26
CA SER A 88 -3.34 59.07 29.28
C SER A 88 -3.19 58.17 28.04
N THR A 89 -3.68 56.93 28.17
CA THR A 89 -3.87 55.90 27.11
C THR A 89 -2.59 55.38 26.43
N THR A 90 -2.69 54.21 25.80
CA THR A 90 -1.56 53.53 25.15
C THR A 90 -2.00 53.05 23.76
N GLU A 91 -1.50 53.69 22.70
CA GLU A 91 -1.76 53.29 21.31
C GLU A 91 -0.47 53.36 20.47
N PRO A 92 0.33 52.29 20.41
CA PRO A 92 1.67 52.32 19.78
C PRO A 92 1.63 52.60 18.26
N ALA A 93 0.48 52.36 17.61
CA ALA A 93 0.26 52.66 16.20
C ALA A 93 0.49 54.14 15.84
N VAL A 94 0.39 55.06 16.80
CA VAL A 94 0.58 56.50 16.59
C VAL A 94 2.01 56.85 16.19
N LEU A 95 3.00 56.06 16.62
CA LEU A 95 4.41 56.18 16.22
C LEU A 95 4.60 56.07 14.70
N ILE A 96 3.72 55.34 14.03
CA ILE A 96 3.80 55.06 12.59
C ILE A 96 2.91 56.02 11.79
N THR A 97 1.74 56.40 12.33
CA THR A 97 0.81 57.28 11.61
C THR A 97 1.23 58.74 11.65
N ASP A 98 1.96 59.16 12.69
CA ASP A 98 2.55 60.49 12.73
C ASP A 98 3.72 60.62 11.75
N GLY A 99 3.70 61.66 10.92
CA GLY A 99 4.67 61.84 9.85
C GLY A 99 6.09 62.15 10.34
N GLU A 100 6.22 62.85 11.48
CA GLU A 100 7.52 63.21 12.04
C GLU A 100 8.16 62.01 12.75
N HIS A 101 7.40 61.28 13.56
CA HIS A 101 7.84 60.06 14.22
C HIS A 101 8.23 59.00 13.19
N LYS A 102 7.36 58.73 12.21
CA LYS A 102 7.64 57.79 11.12
C LYS A 102 8.93 58.15 10.38
N LYS A 103 9.15 59.44 10.08
CA LYS A 103 10.38 59.90 9.42
C LYS A 103 11.62 59.63 10.27
N ASN A 104 11.56 59.84 11.59
CA ASN A 104 12.69 59.56 12.47
C ASN A 104 12.95 58.05 12.62
N LEU A 105 11.90 57.23 12.73
CA LEU A 105 12.01 55.77 12.71
C LEU A 105 12.58 55.25 11.39
N LEU A 106 12.17 55.82 10.27
CA LEU A 106 12.75 55.46 8.97
C LEU A 106 14.23 55.86 8.91
N ASN A 107 14.63 56.99 9.47
CA ASN A 107 16.02 57.43 9.39
C ASN A 107 16.96 56.80 10.44
N SER A 108 16.43 56.04 11.40
CA SER A 108 17.26 55.39 12.43
C SER A 108 17.85 54.06 11.93
N SER A 109 19.00 53.69 12.48
CA SER A 109 19.58 52.35 12.34
C SER A 109 18.98 51.37 13.34
N VAL A 110 18.62 51.89 14.52
CA VAL A 110 18.05 51.11 15.63
C VAL A 110 16.81 51.81 16.17
N TRP A 111 15.75 51.03 16.38
CA TRP A 111 14.54 51.47 17.06
C TRP A 111 14.46 50.86 18.46
N LEU A 112 14.48 51.70 19.50
CA LEU A 112 14.22 51.31 20.87
C LEU A 112 12.77 51.65 21.22
N LEU A 113 11.97 50.64 21.56
CA LEU A 113 10.61 50.80 22.06
C LEU A 113 10.62 50.55 23.58
N LEU A 114 10.36 51.60 24.36
CA LEU A 114 10.26 51.55 25.82
C LEU A 114 8.78 51.62 26.20
N THR A 115 8.36 50.72 27.07
CA THR A 115 6.95 50.56 27.47
C THR A 115 6.86 49.83 28.81
N ASP A 116 5.80 50.05 29.56
CA ASP A 116 5.40 49.20 30.68
C ASP A 116 4.02 48.56 30.50
N GLY A 117 3.29 49.00 29.45
CA GLY A 117 1.89 48.70 29.25
C GLY A 117 1.59 47.43 28.45
N LEU A 118 0.31 47.05 28.54
CA LEU A 118 -0.36 45.97 27.82
C LEU A 118 -1.22 46.58 26.70
N ILE A 119 -1.21 45.97 25.52
CA ILE A 119 -2.16 46.27 24.45
C ILE A 119 -3.00 45.04 24.12
N ASP A 120 -4.24 45.26 23.71
CA ASP A 120 -5.11 44.16 23.31
C ASP A 120 -4.71 43.57 21.93
N SER A 121 -5.34 42.46 21.56
CA SER A 121 -5.05 41.76 20.30
C SER A 121 -5.35 42.60 19.05
N ARG A 122 -6.33 43.51 19.09
CA ARG A 122 -6.69 44.39 17.95
C ARG A 122 -5.63 45.47 17.77
N GLN A 123 -5.22 46.11 18.87
CA GLN A 123 -4.16 47.11 18.86
C GLN A 123 -2.83 46.50 18.44
N ARG A 124 -2.52 45.28 18.90
CA ARG A 124 -1.33 44.53 18.49
C ARG A 124 -1.32 44.25 17.00
N LYS A 125 -2.42 43.74 16.44
CA LYS A 125 -2.59 43.52 14.99
C LYS A 125 -2.39 44.81 14.20
N ALA A 126 -3.10 45.87 14.59
CA ALA A 126 -3.03 47.17 13.92
C ALA A 126 -1.60 47.76 13.95
N PHE A 127 -0.88 47.57 15.06
CA PHE A 127 0.51 47.99 15.18
C PHE A 127 1.43 47.17 14.27
N ALA A 128 1.32 45.83 14.29
CA ALA A 128 2.10 44.94 13.43
C ALA A 128 1.89 45.24 11.93
N GLU A 129 0.63 45.46 11.51
CA GLU A 129 0.29 45.83 10.13
C GLU A 129 0.87 47.18 9.73
N LYS A 130 0.76 48.21 10.58
CA LYS A 130 1.33 49.53 10.30
C LYS A 130 2.86 49.51 10.22
N VAL A 131 3.53 48.76 11.09
CA VAL A 131 4.98 48.56 11.02
C VAL A 131 5.39 47.88 9.70
N ALA A 132 4.59 46.93 9.24
CA ALA A 132 4.78 46.29 7.94
C ALA A 132 4.61 47.28 6.77
N GLU A 133 3.50 48.02 6.76
CA GLU A 133 3.15 49.02 5.74
C GLU A 133 4.16 50.17 5.64
N ALA A 134 4.73 50.56 6.78
CA ALA A 134 5.77 51.59 6.82
C ALA A 134 7.16 51.07 6.40
N GLY A 135 7.34 49.77 6.17
CA GLY A 135 8.64 49.18 5.83
C GLY A 135 9.65 49.24 6.99
N LEU A 136 9.17 49.28 8.24
CA LEU A 136 10.00 49.38 9.44
C LEU A 136 10.40 48.03 10.03
N HIS A 137 9.71 46.95 9.65
CA HIS A 137 9.97 45.58 10.08
C HIS A 137 11.30 44.96 9.59
N GLY A 138 12.09 45.67 8.77
CA GLY A 138 13.47 45.30 8.47
C GLY A 138 14.52 46.08 9.28
N THR A 139 14.10 46.90 10.23
CA THR A 139 14.97 47.70 11.11
C THR A 139 15.39 46.88 12.33
N THR A 140 16.59 47.12 12.85
CA THR A 140 17.04 46.51 14.09
C THR A 140 16.27 47.11 15.27
N CYS A 141 15.64 46.26 16.10
CA CYS A 141 14.71 46.71 17.15
C CYS A 141 15.11 46.20 18.54
N ILE A 142 14.93 47.03 19.57
CA ILE A 142 15.01 46.61 20.98
C ILE A 142 13.69 47.01 21.65
N ALA A 143 12.95 46.03 22.17
CA ALA A 143 11.76 46.26 22.98
C ALA A 143 12.14 46.10 24.45
N ALA A 144 12.05 47.19 25.22
CA ALA A 144 12.39 47.22 26.63
C ALA A 144 11.12 47.43 27.47
N ILE A 145 10.86 46.47 28.36
CA ILE A 145 9.70 46.45 29.24
C ILE A 145 10.12 46.87 30.64
N PHE A 146 9.45 47.86 31.21
CA PHE A 146 9.79 48.42 32.52
C PHE A 146 8.80 47.94 33.58
N GLY A 147 9.32 47.59 34.76
CA GLY A 147 8.47 47.11 35.85
C GLY A 147 9.25 46.77 37.12
N ASN A 148 8.55 46.32 38.15
CA ASN A 148 9.15 45.83 39.40
C ASN A 148 9.03 44.31 39.47
N ARG A 149 10.03 43.58 39.97
CA ARG A 149 10.06 42.10 40.08
C ARG A 149 9.15 41.52 41.19
N SER A 150 7.89 41.97 41.25
CA SER A 150 6.91 41.47 42.23
C SER A 150 6.37 40.08 41.89
N GLN A 151 6.45 39.66 40.62
CA GLN A 151 6.01 38.34 40.14
C GLN A 151 7.14 37.67 39.35
N GLY A 152 6.96 36.39 38.99
CA GLY A 152 7.90 35.69 38.12
C GLY A 152 7.92 36.28 36.69
N PRO A 153 9.01 36.11 35.91
CA PRO A 153 9.15 36.67 34.56
C PRO A 153 8.00 36.33 33.60
N PHE A 154 7.40 35.15 33.77
CA PHE A 154 6.29 34.65 32.95
C PHE A 154 5.02 35.52 33.01
N PHE A 155 4.81 36.25 34.10
CA PHE A 155 3.58 37.04 34.29
C PHE A 155 3.66 38.45 33.72
N TYR A 156 4.80 38.84 33.13
CA TYR A 156 4.96 40.17 32.54
C TYR A 156 4.44 40.17 31.11
N ASP A 157 3.64 41.18 30.79
CA ASP A 157 3.07 41.34 29.48
C ASP A 157 4.11 41.89 28.49
N ILE A 158 4.22 41.23 27.35
CA ILE A 158 5.17 41.58 26.27
C ILE A 158 4.45 42.03 24.98
N SER A 159 3.13 42.24 25.03
CA SER A 159 2.23 42.39 23.89
C SER A 159 2.57 43.58 22.97
N VAL A 160 3.13 44.65 23.52
CA VAL A 160 3.51 45.83 22.72
C VAL A 160 4.74 45.50 21.86
N GLY A 161 5.78 44.92 22.47
CA GLY A 161 7.03 44.61 21.77
C GLY A 161 6.94 43.38 20.86
N ILE A 162 5.97 42.48 21.07
CA ILE A 162 5.91 41.21 20.32
C ILE A 162 5.66 41.42 18.83
N SER A 163 4.98 42.51 18.47
CA SER A 163 4.76 42.92 17.08
C SER A 163 6.07 43.24 16.36
N LEU A 164 7.02 43.88 17.06
CA LEU A 164 8.34 44.17 16.53
C LEU A 164 9.20 42.92 16.49
N TYR A 165 9.22 42.16 17.58
CA TYR A 165 10.03 40.96 17.69
C TYR A 165 9.61 39.85 16.71
N ALA A 166 8.32 39.73 16.42
CA ALA A 166 7.80 38.77 15.44
C ALA A 166 8.34 39.05 14.03
N ALA A 167 8.32 40.32 13.61
CA ALA A 167 8.59 40.71 12.23
C ALA A 167 10.06 41.07 11.95
N ALA A 168 10.78 41.59 12.95
CA ALA A 168 12.16 42.05 12.75
C ALA A 168 13.18 40.90 12.87
N PRO A 169 14.09 40.74 11.89
CA PRO A 169 15.09 39.67 11.91
C PRO A 169 16.16 39.89 12.98
N ASN A 170 16.42 41.15 13.34
CA ASN A 170 17.35 41.55 14.39
C ASN A 170 16.57 42.26 15.49
N CYS A 171 16.16 41.51 16.51
CA CYS A 171 15.37 42.06 17.60
C CYS A 171 15.75 41.47 18.95
N MET A 172 15.63 42.26 20.00
CA MET A 172 15.86 41.83 21.38
C MET A 172 14.75 42.35 22.29
N PHE A 173 14.30 41.49 23.21
CA PHE A 173 13.42 41.85 24.31
C PHE A 173 14.22 41.96 25.59
N LEU A 174 14.02 43.08 26.28
CA LEU A 174 14.63 43.38 27.57
C LEU A 174 13.54 43.60 28.62
N PHE A 175 13.84 43.21 29.84
CA PHE A 175 13.13 43.65 31.03
C PHE A 175 14.07 44.55 31.86
N CYS A 176 13.61 45.74 32.21
CA CYS A 176 14.34 46.69 33.04
C CYS A 176 13.62 46.86 34.39
N GLU A 177 14.30 46.49 35.48
CA GLU A 177 13.75 46.62 36.81
C GLU A 177 13.80 48.09 37.29
N ASN A 178 12.66 48.65 37.70
CA ASN A 178 12.55 50.06 38.12
C ASN A 178 13.35 50.38 39.40
N SER A 179 13.40 49.43 40.34
CA SER A 179 14.05 49.64 41.64
C SER A 179 15.58 49.62 41.56
N THR A 180 16.14 48.68 40.79
CA THR A 180 17.59 48.43 40.72
C THR A 180 18.25 48.95 39.45
N GLY A 181 17.48 49.15 38.37
CA GLY A 181 18.00 49.44 37.04
C GLY A 181 18.72 48.26 36.38
N ILE A 182 18.55 47.04 36.91
CA ILE A 182 19.07 45.81 36.29
C ILE A 182 18.30 45.53 35.00
N VAL A 183 19.04 45.21 33.94
CA VAL A 183 18.50 44.90 32.62
C VAL A 183 18.69 43.42 32.33
N THR A 184 17.61 42.72 32.01
CA THR A 184 17.57 41.28 31.79
C THR A 184 17.12 40.99 30.36
N ILE A 185 17.78 40.05 29.68
CA ILE A 185 17.41 39.64 28.33
C ILE A 185 16.32 38.58 28.43
N PHE A 186 15.15 38.89 27.87
CA PHE A 186 14.07 37.92 27.75
C PHE A 186 14.24 37.09 26.49
N GLN A 187 14.59 37.71 25.38
CA GLN A 187 14.75 37.06 24.08
C GLN A 187 15.70 37.85 23.18
N ALA A 188 16.45 37.18 22.31
CA ALA A 188 17.33 37.80 21.33
C ALA A 188 17.33 37.05 19.98
N LYS A 189 17.31 37.81 18.88
CA LYS A 189 17.35 37.36 17.49
C LYS A 189 18.44 38.09 16.70
N GLY A 190 18.92 37.44 15.65
CA GLY A 190 19.87 38.02 14.69
C GLY A 190 21.12 38.53 15.39
N ALA A 191 21.49 39.80 15.11
CA ALA A 191 22.68 40.45 15.66
C ALA A 191 22.79 40.36 17.20
N PHE A 192 21.66 40.38 17.92
CA PHE A 192 21.65 40.39 19.39
C PHE A 192 21.92 39.02 20.04
N LYS A 193 21.85 37.90 19.29
CA LYS A 193 22.15 36.57 19.86
C LYS A 193 23.58 36.48 20.43
N LYS A 194 24.51 37.31 19.96
CA LYS A 194 25.89 37.39 20.49
C LYS A 194 25.93 37.74 21.99
N LEU A 195 24.94 38.49 22.48
CA LEU A 195 24.84 38.89 23.88
C LEU A 195 24.45 37.73 24.82
N LEU A 196 24.03 36.59 24.27
CA LEU A 196 23.77 35.37 25.04
C LEU A 196 25.05 34.54 25.25
N ASN A 197 26.21 34.99 24.76
CA ASN A 197 27.51 34.32 24.93
C ASN A 197 27.51 32.83 24.52
N GLY A 198 26.76 32.49 23.46
CA GLY A 198 26.63 31.13 22.94
C GLY A 198 25.53 30.28 23.60
N ALA A 199 24.81 30.81 24.60
CA ALA A 199 23.62 30.16 25.14
C ALA A 199 22.41 30.32 24.20
N ASP A 200 21.46 29.40 24.29
CA ASP A 200 20.16 29.51 23.64
C ASP A 200 19.30 30.59 24.31
N ASN A 201 18.22 31.01 23.63
CA ASN A 201 17.24 31.91 24.25
C ASN A 201 16.62 31.25 25.49
N PRO A 202 16.43 32.01 26.59
CA PRO A 202 15.83 31.45 27.79
C PRO A 202 14.38 31.05 27.53
N VAL A 203 13.98 29.91 28.09
CA VAL A 203 12.59 29.43 28.05
C VAL A 203 11.84 30.07 29.22
N ILE A 204 10.91 30.98 28.92
CA ILE A 204 10.11 31.66 29.95
C ILE A 204 8.80 30.90 30.16
N ASN A 205 8.63 30.32 31.35
CA ASN A 205 7.46 29.58 31.81
C ASN A 205 7.16 29.88 33.29
N GLU A 206 6.08 29.32 33.83
CA GLU A 206 5.65 29.55 35.22
C GLU A 206 6.71 29.22 36.29
N SER A 207 7.68 28.35 35.99
CA SER A 207 8.75 27.96 36.92
C SER A 207 10.06 28.75 36.74
N THR A 208 10.10 29.64 35.75
CA THR A 208 11.29 30.44 35.44
C THR A 208 11.55 31.47 36.53
N LYS A 209 12.81 31.59 36.96
CA LYS A 209 13.24 32.55 37.99
C LYS A 209 14.05 33.69 37.39
N TRP A 210 13.97 34.89 37.98
CA TRP A 210 14.72 36.06 37.51
C TRP A 210 16.23 35.84 37.46
N GLU A 211 16.77 35.10 38.42
CA GLU A 211 18.21 34.83 38.54
C GLU A 211 18.72 33.88 37.45
N SER A 212 17.82 33.16 36.78
CA SER A 212 18.17 32.26 35.68
C SER A 212 18.27 32.96 34.32
N LEU A 213 17.82 34.22 34.23
CA LEU A 213 17.81 34.96 32.98
C LEU A 213 19.12 35.73 32.75
N PRO A 214 19.62 35.81 31.50
CA PRO A 214 20.84 36.56 31.19
C PRO A 214 20.69 38.04 31.54
N GLN A 215 21.70 38.64 32.17
CA GLN A 215 21.73 40.07 32.44
C GLN A 215 22.54 40.79 31.36
N LEU A 216 22.06 41.96 30.93
CA LEU A 216 22.71 42.80 29.94
C LEU A 216 23.46 43.95 30.61
N SER A 217 24.74 44.09 30.26
CA SER A 217 25.50 45.31 30.52
C SER A 217 25.30 46.28 29.35
N ILE A 218 24.87 47.52 29.62
CA ILE A 218 24.66 48.53 28.57
C ILE A 218 25.93 48.82 27.74
N PRO A 219 27.15 48.87 28.31
CA PRO A 219 28.39 48.94 27.54
C PRO A 219 28.56 47.84 26.49
N ASP A 220 28.08 46.62 26.72
CA ASP A 220 28.21 45.50 25.78
C ASP A 220 27.44 45.76 24.47
N LEU A 221 26.41 46.61 24.51
CA LEU A 221 25.70 47.03 23.31
C LEU A 221 26.60 47.81 22.36
N ALA A 222 27.52 48.64 22.88
CA ALA A 222 28.31 49.58 22.09
C ALA A 222 29.17 48.89 21.03
N GLU A 223 29.67 47.69 21.34
CA GLU A 223 30.54 46.88 20.49
C GLU A 223 29.75 45.99 19.51
N LEU A 224 28.42 45.94 19.62
CA LEU A 224 27.59 45.12 18.74
C LEU A 224 27.60 45.68 17.31
N VAL A 225 27.79 44.83 16.32
CA VAL A 225 27.66 45.19 14.91
C VAL A 225 26.19 45.15 14.51
N ILE A 226 25.69 46.29 14.04
CA ILE A 226 24.32 46.50 13.60
C ILE A 226 24.27 46.43 12.07
N PRO A 227 23.45 45.51 11.51
CA PRO A 227 23.26 45.45 10.07
C PRO A 227 22.43 46.64 9.58
N PRO A 228 22.60 47.05 8.31
CA PRO A 228 21.79 48.12 7.73
C PRO A 228 20.31 47.72 7.71
N ALA A 229 19.42 48.69 7.96
CA ALA A 229 17.99 48.47 7.94
C ALA A 229 17.52 48.05 6.53
N LYS A 230 16.79 46.93 6.45
CA LYS A 230 16.22 46.46 5.18
C LYS A 230 14.89 47.17 4.91
N ARG A 231 14.76 47.80 3.75
CA ARG A 231 13.49 48.37 3.29
C ARG A 231 12.66 47.29 2.62
N LEU A 232 11.88 46.61 3.44
CA LEU A 232 10.99 45.54 3.03
C LEU A 232 9.63 46.11 2.65
N GLU A 233 9.02 45.57 1.61
CA GLU A 233 7.63 45.85 1.25
C GLU A 233 6.66 45.26 2.28
N LYS A 234 5.40 45.72 2.28
CA LYS A 234 4.36 45.29 3.26
C LYS A 234 4.26 43.77 3.45
N HIS A 235 4.34 43.03 2.35
CA HIS A 235 4.17 41.57 2.32
C HIS A 235 5.50 40.82 2.38
N GLN A 236 6.64 41.53 2.36
CA GLN A 236 7.93 40.91 2.52
C GLN A 236 8.25 40.68 4.00
N MET A 237 9.12 39.72 4.25
CA MET A 237 9.62 39.40 5.57
C MET A 237 11.04 38.88 5.46
N ALA A 238 11.96 39.44 6.23
CA ALA A 238 13.29 38.87 6.39
C ALA A 238 13.30 37.87 7.54
N LEU A 239 13.75 36.65 7.26
CA LEU A 239 13.98 35.62 8.26
C LEU A 239 15.30 35.87 9.00
N GLN A 240 15.58 35.07 10.03
CA GLN A 240 16.74 35.32 10.92
C GLN A 240 18.09 35.18 10.22
N ASP A 241 18.15 34.39 9.16
CA ASP A 241 19.33 34.23 8.30
C ASP A 241 19.38 35.22 7.13
N SER A 242 18.59 36.30 7.22
CA SER A 242 18.49 37.33 6.19
C SER A 242 17.79 36.92 4.89
N PHE A 243 17.33 35.67 4.75
CA PHE A 243 16.51 35.24 3.62
C PHE A 243 15.18 36.01 3.61
N VAL A 244 14.81 36.60 2.47
CA VAL A 244 13.59 37.41 2.35
C VAL A 244 12.54 36.62 1.60
N ILE A 245 11.37 36.47 2.20
CA ILE A 245 10.21 35.82 1.59
C ILE A 245 9.07 36.82 1.43
N ASN A 246 8.23 36.60 0.41
CA ASN A 246 6.95 37.28 0.28
C ASN A 246 5.86 36.38 0.91
N LEU A 247 5.13 36.89 1.89
CA LEU A 247 4.09 36.16 2.60
C LEU A 247 2.89 35.86 1.71
N ASP A 248 2.53 36.73 0.75
CA ASP A 248 1.44 36.43 -0.18
C ASP A 248 1.82 35.29 -1.12
N ASP A 249 3.08 35.22 -1.55
CA ASP A 249 3.58 34.11 -2.34
C ASP A 249 3.65 32.81 -1.51
N LEU A 250 4.02 32.92 -0.23
CA LEU A 250 3.98 31.80 0.72
C LEU A 250 2.56 31.23 0.82
N TRP A 251 1.55 32.06 1.15
CA TRP A 251 0.16 31.62 1.32
C TRP A 251 -0.47 31.03 0.05
N ASN A 252 -0.04 31.54 -1.11
CA ASN A 252 -0.52 31.08 -2.41
C ASN A 252 0.32 29.94 -3.03
N ASN A 253 1.30 29.37 -2.29
CA ASN A 253 2.22 28.34 -2.79
C ASN A 253 2.95 28.74 -4.09
N ARG A 254 3.38 30.00 -4.18
CA ARG A 254 4.16 30.54 -5.31
C ARG A 254 5.67 30.59 -5.06
N LEU A 255 6.12 30.24 -3.85
CA LEU A 255 7.56 30.07 -3.55
C LEU A 255 8.10 28.80 -4.20
N SER A 256 9.40 28.78 -4.49
CA SER A 256 10.07 27.59 -5.01
C SER A 256 10.24 26.51 -3.93
N ASP A 257 10.42 25.25 -4.33
CA ASP A 257 10.68 24.16 -3.39
C ASP A 257 11.96 24.41 -2.57
N GLU A 258 12.99 25.03 -3.16
CA GLU A 258 14.24 25.39 -2.47
C GLU A 258 14.01 26.44 -1.36
N ASP A 259 13.15 27.43 -1.61
CA ASP A 259 12.78 28.44 -0.62
C ASP A 259 12.01 27.81 0.55
N ILE A 260 11.08 26.91 0.23
CA ILE A 260 10.31 26.16 1.21
C ILE A 260 11.22 25.25 2.04
N GLU A 261 12.18 24.57 1.41
CA GLU A 261 13.19 23.78 2.12
C GLU A 261 14.01 24.66 3.06
N THR A 262 14.40 25.86 2.62
CA THR A 262 15.16 26.82 3.45
C THR A 262 14.38 27.26 4.69
N ILE A 263 13.06 27.47 4.57
CA ILE A 263 12.19 27.80 5.72
C ILE A 263 12.17 26.67 6.75
N PHE A 264 12.05 25.41 6.30
CA PHE A 264 11.96 24.25 7.19
C PHE A 264 13.31 23.69 7.65
N ALA A 265 14.41 24.06 6.97
CA ALA A 265 15.76 23.64 7.34
C ALA A 265 16.19 24.21 8.70
N LYS A 266 15.66 25.38 9.08
CA LYS A 266 15.98 26.08 10.34
C LYS A 266 14.70 26.36 11.13
N GLU A 267 14.63 25.82 12.35
CA GLU A 267 13.48 26.03 13.25
C GLU A 267 13.23 27.52 13.55
N ASP A 268 14.31 28.32 13.64
CA ASP A 268 14.26 29.78 13.83
C ASP A 268 13.52 30.51 12.70
N ASN A 269 13.68 30.05 11.45
CA ASN A 269 13.05 30.64 10.28
C ASN A 269 11.54 30.38 10.31
N LEU A 270 11.16 29.11 10.49
CA LEU A 270 9.77 28.70 10.65
C LEU A 270 9.10 29.36 11.87
N GLY A 271 9.83 29.49 12.99
CA GLY A 271 9.36 30.19 14.18
C GLY A 271 9.07 31.68 13.93
N SER A 272 9.90 32.36 13.15
CA SER A 272 9.63 33.75 12.74
C SER A 272 8.38 33.85 11.87
N VAL A 273 8.16 32.91 10.94
CA VAL A 273 6.94 32.87 10.12
C VAL A 273 5.71 32.69 11.02
N ILE A 274 5.73 31.73 11.95
CA ILE A 274 4.64 31.48 12.90
C ILE A 274 4.32 32.75 13.71
N MET A 275 5.33 33.36 14.34
CA MET A 275 5.13 34.56 15.15
C MET A 275 4.59 35.73 14.33
N THR A 276 5.07 35.92 13.10
CA THR A 276 4.58 36.99 12.22
C THR A 276 3.10 36.78 11.86
N CYS A 277 2.70 35.53 11.61
CA CYS A 277 1.31 35.20 11.33
C CYS A 277 0.42 35.45 12.54
N GLN A 278 0.87 35.06 13.74
CA GLN A 278 0.13 35.32 14.98
C GLN A 278 0.00 36.82 15.26
N ALA A 279 1.06 37.60 15.03
CA ALA A 279 1.05 39.04 15.25
C ALA A 279 0.11 39.77 14.29
N ARG A 280 0.00 39.29 13.05
CA ARG A 280 -0.88 39.84 12.00
C ARG A 280 -2.26 39.19 11.96
N ASP A 281 -2.58 38.27 12.88
CA ASP A 281 -3.86 37.55 12.90
C ASP A 281 -4.16 36.81 11.58
N GLN A 282 -3.11 36.14 11.05
CA GLN A 282 -3.11 35.37 9.80
C GLN A 282 -2.91 33.86 10.05
N VAL A 283 -3.27 33.39 11.25
CA VAL A 283 -3.06 31.99 11.67
C VAL A 283 -3.75 31.00 10.73
N ASP A 284 -4.96 31.32 10.25
CA ASP A 284 -5.70 30.45 9.33
C ASP A 284 -5.01 30.29 7.97
N LEU A 285 -4.39 31.36 7.45
CA LEU A 285 -3.61 31.30 6.20
C LEU A 285 -2.38 30.41 6.38
N PHE A 286 -1.67 30.56 7.51
CA PHE A 286 -0.54 29.71 7.85
C PHE A 286 -0.95 28.24 7.99
N GLN A 287 -2.04 27.95 8.69
CA GLN A 287 -2.57 26.59 8.87
C GLN A 287 -2.88 25.92 7.54
N ASN A 288 -3.57 26.65 6.66
CA ASN A 288 -3.89 26.15 5.33
C ASN A 288 -2.63 25.89 4.50
N TRP A 289 -1.63 26.78 4.59
CA TRP A 289 -0.36 26.60 3.89
C TRP A 289 0.45 25.42 4.44
N VAL A 290 0.71 25.37 5.75
CA VAL A 290 1.61 24.39 6.38
C VAL A 290 1.08 22.97 6.23
N ASN A 291 -0.23 22.76 6.31
CA ASN A 291 -0.83 21.44 6.13
C ASN A 291 -0.68 20.92 4.69
N ARG A 292 -0.58 21.80 3.69
CA ARG A 292 -0.29 21.43 2.28
C ARG A 292 1.18 21.05 2.07
N GLN A 293 2.05 21.39 3.02
CA GLN A 293 3.48 21.05 2.98
C GLN A 293 3.79 19.64 3.47
N ALA A 294 2.77 18.87 3.88
CA ALA A 294 2.91 17.48 4.25
C ALA A 294 3.30 16.63 3.03
N MET A 295 4.31 15.80 3.19
CA MET A 295 4.76 14.89 2.14
C MET A 295 3.95 13.59 2.19
N SER A 296 3.38 13.24 1.05
CA SER A 296 2.89 11.88 0.79
C SER A 296 4.00 11.04 0.17
N ILE A 297 4.00 9.75 0.46
CA ILE A 297 4.94 8.80 -0.13
C ILE A 297 4.13 7.71 -0.80
N ASP A 298 4.49 7.39 -2.03
CA ASP A 298 3.93 6.26 -2.76
C ASP A 298 4.18 4.95 -2.00
N ASP A 299 3.19 4.06 -1.94
CA ASP A 299 3.38 2.75 -1.30
C ASP A 299 4.48 1.97 -2.06
N PRO A 300 5.60 1.64 -1.39
CA PRO A 300 6.73 0.93 -2.00
C PRO A 300 6.36 -0.43 -2.61
N LEU A 301 5.20 -0.98 -2.26
CA LEU A 301 4.65 -2.18 -2.86
C LEU A 301 4.46 -2.06 -4.37
N TYR A 302 3.97 -0.92 -4.84
CA TYR A 302 3.56 -0.69 -6.24
C TYR A 302 4.60 0.07 -7.06
N VAL A 303 5.66 0.59 -6.42
CA VAL A 303 6.74 1.27 -7.12
C VAL A 303 7.58 0.27 -7.92
N SER A 304 7.80 0.55 -9.19
CA SER A 304 8.60 -0.29 -10.09
C SER A 304 10.08 -0.31 -9.69
N ARG A 305 10.72 -1.47 -9.87
CA ARG A 305 12.12 -1.68 -9.49
C ARG A 305 12.95 -1.24 -10.69
N THR A 306 13.88 -0.31 -10.49
CA THR A 306 14.65 0.26 -11.60
C THR A 306 15.90 -0.58 -11.87
N ASP A 307 16.17 -0.88 -13.15
CA ASP A 307 17.44 -1.49 -13.55
C ASP A 307 18.52 -0.43 -13.71
N ILE A 308 19.46 -0.37 -12.77
CA ILE A 308 20.48 0.67 -12.71
C ILE A 308 21.42 0.52 -13.90
N HIS A 309 21.43 1.55 -14.76
CA HIS A 309 22.17 1.58 -16.02
C HIS A 309 21.84 0.43 -17.00
N GLY A 310 20.71 -0.25 -16.84
CA GLY A 310 20.37 -1.41 -17.69
C GLY A 310 21.27 -2.63 -17.50
N SER A 311 21.95 -2.75 -16.36
CA SER A 311 22.96 -3.79 -16.10
C SER A 311 22.35 -5.20 -16.07
N ALA A 312 21.20 -5.38 -15.40
CA ALA A 312 20.56 -6.69 -15.34
C ALA A 312 20.03 -7.10 -16.72
N LYS A 313 19.43 -6.16 -17.45
CA LYS A 313 18.91 -6.40 -18.80
C LYS A 313 20.01 -6.77 -19.79
N SER A 314 21.09 -6.00 -19.84
CA SER A 314 22.23 -6.27 -20.74
C SER A 314 22.90 -7.60 -20.43
N THR A 315 23.16 -7.89 -19.16
CA THR A 315 23.75 -9.17 -18.74
C THR A 315 22.85 -10.36 -19.07
N TYR A 316 21.52 -10.20 -18.93
CA TYR A 316 20.57 -11.23 -19.32
C TYR A 316 20.62 -11.52 -20.83
N VAL A 317 20.62 -10.48 -21.67
CA VAL A 317 20.72 -10.63 -23.13
C VAL A 317 22.03 -11.33 -23.51
N GLU A 318 23.16 -10.90 -22.96
CA GLU A 318 24.48 -11.53 -23.21
C GLU A 318 24.49 -13.01 -22.78
N LEU A 319 23.84 -13.34 -21.66
CA LEU A 319 23.69 -14.73 -21.21
C LEU A 319 22.83 -15.54 -22.18
N MET A 320 21.74 -14.99 -22.72
CA MET A 320 20.90 -15.69 -23.69
C MET A 320 21.62 -15.90 -25.03
N ASP A 321 22.31 -14.88 -25.53
CA ASP A 321 23.10 -14.95 -26.76
C ASP A 321 24.22 -15.98 -26.63
N SER A 322 24.86 -16.04 -25.45
CA SER A 322 25.83 -17.09 -25.15
C SER A 322 25.18 -18.47 -25.20
N LEU A 323 24.08 -18.70 -24.48
CA LEU A 323 23.41 -20.01 -24.44
C LEU A 323 22.95 -20.49 -25.82
N ALA A 324 22.63 -19.58 -26.74
CA ALA A 324 22.25 -19.91 -28.11
C ALA A 324 23.44 -20.40 -28.97
N ALA A 325 24.68 -20.07 -28.62
CA ALA A 325 25.88 -20.39 -29.41
C ALA A 325 26.36 -21.86 -29.30
N MET A 326 25.60 -22.73 -28.62
CA MET A 326 25.77 -24.20 -28.46
C MET A 326 27.11 -24.74 -27.90
N ASP A 327 28.15 -23.91 -27.70
CA ASP A 327 29.42 -24.30 -27.07
C ASP A 327 29.93 -23.22 -26.11
N VAL A 328 29.21 -23.02 -25.00
CA VAL A 328 29.54 -21.99 -24.00
C VAL A 328 30.48 -22.57 -22.96
N ASP A 329 31.64 -21.93 -22.81
CA ASP A 329 32.51 -22.17 -21.65
C ASP A 329 31.72 -22.00 -20.35
N GLN A 330 31.65 -23.06 -19.55
CA GLN A 330 30.95 -23.09 -18.27
C GLN A 330 31.42 -21.96 -17.34
N LYS A 331 32.68 -21.52 -17.46
CA LYS A 331 33.22 -20.38 -16.72
C LYS A 331 32.59 -19.06 -17.16
N VAL A 332 32.41 -18.84 -18.46
CA VAL A 332 31.74 -17.64 -19.02
C VAL A 332 30.28 -17.60 -18.56
N LYS A 333 29.57 -18.73 -18.68
CA LYS A 333 28.19 -18.86 -18.20
C LYS A 333 28.09 -18.53 -16.71
N SER A 334 28.92 -19.15 -15.88
CA SER A 334 28.90 -18.94 -14.43
C SER A 334 29.20 -17.48 -14.06
N GLY A 335 30.13 -16.84 -14.77
CA GLY A 335 30.44 -15.42 -14.60
C GLY A 335 29.29 -14.48 -14.98
N LEU A 336 28.57 -14.75 -16.08
CA LEU A 336 27.38 -13.98 -16.46
C LEU A 336 26.22 -14.18 -15.48
N GLN A 337 26.03 -15.40 -14.99
CA GLN A 337 25.04 -15.70 -13.96
C GLN A 337 25.34 -14.96 -12.66
N GLU A 338 26.62 -14.89 -12.25
CA GLU A 338 27.06 -14.12 -11.09
C GLU A 338 26.82 -12.62 -11.26
N LYS A 339 27.27 -12.03 -12.39
CA LYS A 339 27.00 -10.63 -12.73
C LYS A 339 25.51 -10.29 -12.68
N LEU A 340 24.65 -11.18 -13.17
CA LEU A 340 23.20 -10.98 -13.15
C LEU A 340 22.66 -10.97 -11.70
N ARG A 341 23.14 -11.88 -10.84
CA ARG A 341 22.77 -11.89 -9.41
C ARG A 341 23.22 -10.60 -8.71
N GLU A 342 24.43 -10.11 -8.99
CA GLU A 342 24.95 -8.87 -8.44
C GLU A 342 24.15 -7.65 -8.89
N ALA A 343 23.80 -7.58 -10.18
CA ALA A 343 22.96 -6.52 -10.73
C ALA A 343 21.59 -6.49 -10.02
N HIS A 344 20.94 -7.64 -9.86
CA HIS A 344 19.71 -7.74 -9.08
C HIS A 344 19.92 -7.38 -7.59
N ALA A 345 21.02 -7.77 -6.95
CA ALA A 345 21.23 -7.40 -5.55
C ALA A 345 21.39 -5.88 -5.40
N LYS A 346 22.14 -5.25 -6.30
CA LYS A 346 22.37 -3.80 -6.34
C LYS A 346 21.09 -3.02 -6.60
N ASN A 347 20.30 -3.40 -7.60
CA ASN A 347 19.05 -2.74 -7.96
C ASN A 347 18.06 -2.71 -6.78
N MET A 348 17.89 -3.84 -6.08
CA MET A 348 17.01 -3.92 -4.92
C MET A 348 17.55 -3.12 -3.73
N LYS A 349 18.85 -3.22 -3.44
CA LYS A 349 19.47 -2.44 -2.36
C LYS A 349 19.27 -0.93 -2.57
N THR A 350 19.54 -0.42 -3.76
CA THR A 350 19.36 1.00 -4.08
C THR A 350 17.90 1.42 -3.98
N PHE A 351 16.96 0.60 -4.47
CA PHE A 351 15.53 0.86 -4.34
C PHE A 351 15.12 1.01 -2.87
N LEU A 352 15.49 0.05 -2.02
CA LEU A 352 15.08 0.06 -0.61
C LEU A 352 15.73 1.20 0.18
N LEU A 353 17.00 1.54 -0.11
CA LEU A 353 17.65 2.71 0.49
C LEU A 353 16.98 4.02 0.06
N ALA A 354 16.58 4.13 -1.21
CA ALA A 354 15.87 5.32 -1.70
C ALA A 354 14.49 5.47 -1.04
N VAL A 355 13.74 4.37 -0.91
CA VAL A 355 12.45 4.34 -0.21
C VAL A 355 12.62 4.74 1.26
N SER A 356 13.54 4.09 1.98
CA SER A 356 13.78 4.36 3.40
C SER A 356 14.23 5.82 3.63
N LYS A 357 15.07 6.36 2.75
CA LYS A 357 15.47 7.78 2.80
C LYS A 357 14.27 8.71 2.57
N LYS A 358 13.40 8.42 1.61
CA LYS A 358 12.17 9.20 1.36
C LYS A 358 11.20 9.12 2.55
N GLU A 359 11.03 7.93 3.13
CA GLU A 359 10.25 7.71 4.36
C GLU A 359 10.74 8.56 5.52
N LEU A 360 12.03 8.54 5.79
CA LEU A 360 12.62 9.35 6.86
C LEU A 360 12.46 10.86 6.59
N MET A 361 12.64 11.29 5.34
CA MET A 361 12.45 12.70 4.95
C MET A 361 11.00 13.15 5.14
N ALA A 362 10.02 12.36 4.68
CA ALA A 362 8.62 12.70 4.85
C ALA A 362 8.19 12.63 6.32
N GLN A 363 8.68 11.66 7.10
CA GLN A 363 8.40 11.60 8.54
C GLN A 363 8.90 12.87 9.24
N ARG A 364 10.15 13.27 8.98
CA ARG A 364 10.72 14.50 9.54
C ARG A 364 9.95 15.73 9.09
N ARG A 365 9.58 15.81 7.81
CA ARG A 365 8.78 16.91 7.26
C ARG A 365 7.40 16.99 7.89
N ASN A 366 6.71 15.85 8.03
CA ASN A 366 5.37 15.78 8.58
C ASN A 366 5.35 16.03 10.10
N GLU A 367 6.40 15.63 10.83
CA GLU A 367 6.59 16.01 12.24
C GLU A 367 6.77 17.52 12.40
N LEU A 368 7.58 18.14 11.52
CA LEU A 368 7.74 19.60 11.50
C LEU A 368 6.42 20.32 11.15
N VAL A 369 5.69 19.85 10.13
CA VAL A 369 4.37 20.40 9.74
C VAL A 369 3.39 20.31 10.91
N SER A 370 3.28 19.14 11.55
CA SER A 370 2.39 18.92 12.70
C SER A 370 2.76 19.82 13.87
N THR A 371 4.06 19.87 14.23
CA THR A 371 4.56 20.71 15.31
C THR A 371 4.32 22.20 15.02
N ALA A 372 4.55 22.65 13.79
CA ALA A 372 4.35 24.03 13.37
C ALA A 372 2.87 24.42 13.42
N SER A 373 1.99 23.53 12.95
CA SER A 373 0.54 23.69 13.04
C SER A 373 0.11 23.82 14.52
N CYS A 374 0.53 22.92 15.41
CA CYS A 374 0.17 23.05 16.83
C CYS A 374 0.67 24.36 17.46
N ARG A 375 1.89 24.79 17.14
CA ARG A 375 2.49 26.03 17.68
C ARG A 375 1.78 27.30 17.20
N SER A 376 1.19 27.32 16.00
CA SER A 376 0.59 28.57 15.50
C SER A 376 -0.72 28.93 16.17
N VAL A 377 -1.38 27.97 16.84
CA VAL A 377 -2.68 28.17 17.51
C VAL A 377 -2.52 28.65 18.96
N THR A 378 -1.33 28.53 19.54
CA THR A 378 -1.05 29.10 20.87
C THR A 378 -1.03 30.63 20.80
N ASP A 379 -1.39 31.31 21.89
CA ASP A 379 -1.29 32.78 21.96
C ASP A 379 0.17 33.22 21.78
N ILE A 380 0.39 34.29 21.01
CA ILE A 380 1.73 34.83 20.71
C ILE A 380 2.53 35.16 21.97
N ASN A 381 1.85 35.57 23.06
CA ASN A 381 2.48 35.91 24.34
C ASN A 381 3.03 34.66 25.07
N TYR A 382 2.51 33.47 24.75
CA TYR A 382 2.87 32.20 25.36
C TYR A 382 3.43 31.20 24.34
N THR A 383 3.72 31.64 23.11
CA THR A 383 4.04 30.70 22.03
C THR A 383 5.38 30.03 22.32
N PRO A 384 5.48 28.69 22.20
CA PRO A 384 6.74 27.97 22.34
C PRO A 384 7.86 28.45 21.40
N THR A 385 7.55 29.24 20.38
CA THR A 385 8.54 29.87 19.48
C THR A 385 9.33 31.00 20.15
N LEU A 386 8.87 31.52 21.29
CA LEU A 386 9.67 32.35 22.20
C LEU A 386 10.57 31.49 23.10
N SER A 387 10.44 30.18 23.09
CA SER A 387 11.14 29.27 24.00
C SER A 387 11.80 28.16 23.19
N SER A 388 12.99 28.41 22.63
CA SER A 388 13.71 27.39 21.86
C SER A 388 14.04 26.17 22.72
N ARG A 389 13.60 24.98 22.26
CA ARG A 389 13.88 23.62 22.76
C ARG A 389 13.63 23.37 24.26
N GLY A 390 12.50 22.75 24.59
CA GLY A 390 12.33 22.15 25.93
C GLY A 390 11.11 21.25 26.14
N SER A 391 9.91 21.67 25.76
CA SER A 391 8.71 20.92 26.16
C SER A 391 8.20 19.96 25.08
N ARG A 392 8.78 18.75 25.04
CA ARG A 392 7.99 17.55 24.71
C ARG A 392 7.11 17.26 25.93
N SER A 393 6.11 18.11 26.18
CA SER A 393 5.04 17.80 27.14
C SER A 393 3.79 17.44 26.36
N SER A 394 3.24 16.29 26.69
CA SER A 394 2.08 15.66 26.08
C SER A 394 0.85 16.56 26.14
N TYR A 395 0.61 17.37 25.11
CA TYR A 395 -0.70 17.99 24.90
C TYR A 395 -1.56 17.02 24.11
N THR A 396 -2.27 16.17 24.85
CA THR A 396 -3.42 15.43 24.33
C THR A 396 -4.51 16.42 23.90
N ASN A 397 -5.04 16.21 22.69
CA ASN A 397 -6.20 16.87 22.09
C ASN A 397 -7.21 17.41 23.12
N ALA A 398 -7.27 18.74 23.25
CA ALA A 398 -8.40 19.45 23.82
C ALA A 398 -9.07 20.29 22.71
N ASN A 399 -9.67 19.60 21.74
CA ASN A 399 -10.65 20.18 20.81
C ASN A 399 -11.98 19.47 21.04
N ALA A 400 -12.63 19.81 22.15
CA ALA A 400 -14.06 19.62 22.34
C ALA A 400 -14.55 20.72 23.32
N HIS A 401 -15.62 21.41 22.92
CA HIS A 401 -16.31 22.50 23.62
C HIS A 401 -15.77 23.93 23.46
N ARG A 402 -16.07 24.51 22.29
CA ARG A 402 -16.53 25.91 22.22
C ARG A 402 -18.06 25.91 22.26
N ASN A 403 -18.66 26.40 23.36
CA ASN A 403 -19.91 27.15 23.36
C ASN A 403 -20.17 27.77 24.76
N GLY A 404 -20.11 29.11 24.81
CA GLY A 404 -20.97 30.02 25.59
C GLY A 404 -21.02 29.98 27.13
N GLY A 405 -20.65 31.12 27.76
CA GLY A 405 -21.38 31.68 28.90
C GLY A 405 -20.71 31.65 30.29
N GLU A 406 -20.13 32.81 30.66
CA GLU A 406 -20.07 33.55 31.96
C GLU A 406 -20.29 32.87 33.36
N PRO A 407 -19.82 33.50 34.47
CA PRO A 407 -19.18 32.81 35.59
C PRO A 407 -19.88 32.85 36.97
N PHE A 408 -19.31 32.08 37.91
CA PHE A 408 -19.47 32.04 39.39
C PHE A 408 -20.54 31.14 40.04
N GLY A 409 -20.08 30.28 40.99
CA GLY A 409 -20.90 29.62 42.01
C GLY A 409 -20.18 28.47 42.75
N HIS A 410 -19.98 28.62 44.06
CA HIS A 410 -19.35 27.71 45.02
C HIS A 410 -20.05 26.33 45.21
N PRO A 411 -19.41 25.34 45.87
CA PRO A 411 -19.87 23.96 45.92
C PRO A 411 -20.81 23.69 47.09
N MET A 412 -21.85 22.87 46.88
CA MET A 412 -22.58 22.20 47.95
C MET A 412 -23.06 20.82 47.49
N SER A 413 -22.85 19.85 48.37
CA SER A 413 -23.27 18.46 48.31
C SER A 413 -24.77 18.27 48.14
N SER A 414 -25.19 17.20 47.45
CA SER A 414 -26.18 16.28 48.02
C SER A 414 -26.32 15.00 47.18
N SER A 415 -26.56 13.94 47.94
CA SER A 415 -27.04 12.60 47.64
C SER A 415 -28.18 12.52 46.62
N GLY A 416 -28.21 11.44 45.86
CA GLY A 416 -29.40 11.04 45.09
C GLY A 416 -29.14 9.76 44.33
N THR A 417 -29.50 8.65 44.96
CA THR A 417 -29.69 7.32 44.38
C THR A 417 -30.47 7.36 43.07
N ASP A 418 -30.09 6.54 42.08
CA ASP A 418 -31.06 5.62 41.47
C ASP A 418 -30.37 4.52 40.65
N ALA A 419 -30.81 3.30 40.94
CA ALA A 419 -30.39 2.05 40.36
C ALA A 419 -31.13 1.80 39.04
N VAL A 420 -30.40 1.36 38.01
CA VAL A 420 -30.97 0.61 36.89
C VAL A 420 -30.15 -0.65 36.68
N ALA A 421 -30.79 -1.76 37.05
CA ALA A 421 -30.30 -3.12 36.90
C ALA A 421 -30.03 -3.48 35.44
N ARG A 422 -28.90 -4.14 35.18
CA ARG A 422 -28.70 -4.97 34.00
C ARG A 422 -28.23 -6.36 34.41
N LEU A 423 -29.08 -7.32 34.06
CA LEU A 423 -28.92 -8.77 34.13
C LEU A 423 -27.63 -9.22 33.43
N THR A 424 -26.75 -9.87 34.18
CA THR A 424 -25.63 -10.66 33.66
C THR A 424 -26.07 -12.11 33.50
N ALA A 425 -26.44 -12.50 32.28
CA ALA A 425 -26.58 -13.91 31.91
C ALA A 425 -25.21 -14.44 31.44
N GLN A 426 -24.56 -15.22 32.30
CA GLN A 426 -23.45 -16.09 31.93
C GLN A 426 -23.98 -17.24 31.09
N SER A 427 -23.48 -17.39 29.86
CA SER A 427 -23.56 -18.63 29.10
C SER A 427 -22.27 -18.80 28.30
N THR A 428 -21.41 -19.67 28.82
CA THR A 428 -20.24 -20.24 28.16
C THR A 428 -20.69 -21.31 27.17
N PRO A 429 -20.26 -21.29 25.89
CA PRO A 429 -20.27 -22.47 25.04
C PRO A 429 -18.95 -23.23 25.22
N GLY A 430 -19.07 -24.49 25.61
CA GLY A 430 -17.96 -25.43 25.75
C GLY A 430 -17.21 -25.63 24.43
N ARG A 431 -15.88 -25.65 24.55
CA ARG A 431 -14.92 -25.96 23.49
C ARG A 431 -14.81 -27.49 23.36
N PRO A 432 -15.02 -28.10 22.18
CA PRO A 432 -14.76 -29.53 22.00
C PRO A 432 -13.24 -29.79 21.89
N PRO A 433 -12.78 -31.01 22.23
CA PRO A 433 -11.36 -31.32 22.33
C PRO A 433 -10.70 -31.38 20.93
N ALA A 434 -9.54 -30.75 20.81
CA ALA A 434 -8.72 -30.80 19.61
C ALA A 434 -8.18 -32.22 19.40
N GLY A 435 -8.76 -32.94 18.44
CA GLY A 435 -8.17 -34.14 17.87
C GLY A 435 -6.86 -33.79 17.18
N ARG A 436 -5.77 -34.46 17.59
CA ARG A 436 -4.45 -34.39 16.94
C ARG A 436 -4.58 -34.86 15.50
N TYR A 437 -4.63 -33.93 14.55
CA TYR A 437 -4.22 -34.20 13.18
C TYR A 437 -2.70 -34.08 13.14
N MET A 438 -2.02 -35.21 12.88
CA MET A 438 -0.63 -35.21 12.45
C MET A 438 -0.56 -34.51 11.09
N GLN A 439 -0.12 -33.25 11.09
CA GLN A 439 0.44 -32.67 9.88
C GLN A 439 1.81 -33.30 9.64
N PRO A 440 2.23 -33.53 8.39
CA PRO A 440 3.64 -33.80 8.11
C PRO A 440 4.42 -32.57 8.58
N GLU A 441 5.39 -32.76 9.46
CA GLU A 441 6.29 -31.71 9.93
C GLU A 441 7.02 -31.09 8.74
N PHE A 442 6.49 -29.99 8.21
CA PHE A 442 7.26 -29.10 7.36
C PHE A 442 8.14 -28.28 8.29
N ASN A 443 9.34 -28.79 8.53
CA ASN A 443 10.34 -28.18 9.39
C ASN A 443 10.79 -26.83 8.79
N PRO A 444 10.43 -25.66 9.37
CA PRO A 444 10.84 -24.35 8.83
C PRO A 444 12.28 -24.00 9.22
N ARG A 445 13.03 -24.92 9.84
CA ARG A 445 14.41 -24.70 10.29
C ARG A 445 15.40 -25.48 9.43
N TYR A 446 15.57 -25.02 8.20
CA TYR A 446 16.85 -25.16 7.50
C TYR A 446 17.29 -23.77 7.04
N TYR A 447 17.81 -22.97 7.98
CA TYR A 447 18.72 -21.89 7.62
C TYR A 447 20.03 -22.56 7.19
N ALA A 448 20.18 -22.76 5.88
CA ALA A 448 21.46 -23.15 5.31
C ALA A 448 22.45 -21.98 5.42
N PRO A 449 23.72 -22.21 5.81
CA PRO A 449 24.71 -21.15 6.06
C PRO A 449 25.33 -20.52 4.79
N TYR A 450 24.69 -20.66 3.62
CA TYR A 450 25.15 -20.11 2.34
C TYR A 450 24.15 -19.09 1.76
N ALA A 451 23.74 -18.11 2.57
CA ALA A 451 23.04 -16.92 2.08
C ALA A 451 24.03 -16.00 1.34
N GLU A 452 24.59 -16.47 0.22
CA GLU A 452 25.50 -15.68 -0.61
C GLU A 452 24.73 -14.50 -1.24
N THR A 453 25.24 -13.30 -0.90
CA THR A 453 25.04 -11.95 -1.47
C THR A 453 23.64 -11.37 -1.54
N TRP A 454 22.59 -12.13 -1.83
CA TRP A 454 21.26 -11.57 -2.10
C TRP A 454 20.53 -10.98 -0.92
N LEU A 455 20.70 -11.55 0.27
CA LEU A 455 20.06 -11.04 1.48
C LEU A 455 21.04 -10.22 2.34
N SER A 456 22.24 -9.92 1.84
CA SER A 456 23.24 -9.15 2.58
C SER A 456 22.70 -7.79 3.01
N TRP A 457 21.88 -7.14 2.18
CA TRP A 457 21.22 -5.87 2.48
C TRP A 457 20.12 -5.95 3.54
N ARG A 458 19.57 -7.13 3.86
CA ARG A 458 18.58 -7.27 4.95
C ARG A 458 19.15 -6.91 6.32
N SER A 459 20.48 -6.99 6.48
CA SER A 459 21.14 -6.55 7.71
C SER A 459 21.14 -5.01 7.88
N GLU A 460 21.09 -4.27 6.78
CA GLU A 460 21.11 -2.80 6.76
C GLU A 460 19.70 -2.20 6.90
N ILE A 461 18.67 -2.91 6.42
CA ILE A 461 17.27 -2.44 6.42
C ILE A 461 16.47 -3.23 7.46
N ARG A 462 16.13 -2.57 8.57
CA ARG A 462 15.40 -3.20 9.69
C ARG A 462 13.88 -3.23 9.52
N ASP A 463 13.34 -2.56 8.52
CA ASP A 463 11.89 -2.55 8.29
C ASP A 463 11.42 -3.85 7.65
N GLU A 464 10.67 -4.64 8.43
CA GLU A 464 10.08 -5.90 8.00
C GLU A 464 9.13 -5.73 6.80
N LYS A 465 8.45 -4.58 6.69
CA LYS A 465 7.59 -4.28 5.55
C LYS A 465 8.40 -4.14 4.26
N LEU A 466 9.59 -3.57 4.31
CA LEU A 466 10.44 -3.37 3.14
C LEU A 466 11.16 -4.67 2.73
N THR A 467 11.60 -5.47 3.71
CA THR A 467 12.33 -6.72 3.46
C THR A 467 11.49 -7.85 2.86
N SER A 468 10.17 -7.75 2.94
CA SER A 468 9.22 -8.70 2.36
C SER A 468 8.83 -8.36 0.91
N LEU A 469 9.28 -7.23 0.34
CA LEU A 469 8.96 -6.82 -1.03
C LEU A 469 9.65 -7.73 -2.05
N LEU A 470 8.94 -8.05 -3.13
CA LEU A 470 9.50 -8.76 -4.29
C LEU A 470 9.94 -7.79 -5.39
N TYR A 471 10.58 -8.29 -6.45
CA TYR A 471 10.92 -7.52 -7.65
C TYR A 471 9.69 -7.14 -8.46
N THR A 472 8.75 -8.07 -8.62
CA THR A 472 7.50 -7.81 -9.33
C THR A 472 6.60 -6.86 -8.49
N PRO A 473 6.18 -5.69 -9.02
CA PRO A 473 5.33 -4.75 -8.30
C PRO A 473 4.01 -5.39 -7.84
N GLY A 474 3.52 -4.99 -6.68
CA GLY A 474 2.30 -5.53 -6.07
C GLY A 474 2.49 -6.75 -5.18
N PHE A 475 3.68 -7.39 -5.18
CA PHE A 475 3.90 -8.65 -4.45
C PHE A 475 4.79 -8.53 -3.21
N ARG A 476 4.45 -9.33 -2.19
CA ARG A 476 5.19 -9.54 -0.94
C ARG A 476 5.29 -11.03 -0.60
N ASN A 477 6.29 -11.37 0.20
CA ASN A 477 6.52 -12.71 0.73
C ASN A 477 6.70 -12.68 2.25
N ARG A 478 5.59 -12.72 3.00
CA ARG A 478 5.57 -12.88 4.48
C ARG A 478 5.03 -14.25 4.89
N ALA A 479 4.03 -14.75 4.18
CA ALA A 479 3.34 -16.01 4.50
C ALA A 479 3.96 -17.25 3.83
N GLY A 480 5.08 -17.06 3.11
CA GLY A 480 5.83 -18.11 2.42
C GLY A 480 5.68 -18.06 0.90
N SER A 481 6.60 -18.76 0.23
CA SER A 481 6.67 -18.83 -1.23
C SER A 481 7.24 -20.16 -1.68
N PHE A 482 6.95 -20.57 -2.91
CA PHE A 482 7.70 -21.64 -3.55
C PHE A 482 9.11 -21.13 -3.88
N THR A 483 10.13 -21.81 -3.34
CA THR A 483 11.53 -21.42 -3.54
C THR A 483 12.33 -22.53 -4.19
N GLY A 484 13.36 -22.16 -4.94
CA GLY A 484 14.25 -23.13 -5.57
C GLY A 484 15.47 -22.48 -6.22
N ARG A 485 16.19 -23.28 -6.99
CA ARG A 485 17.34 -22.84 -7.80
C ARG A 485 16.84 -22.26 -9.12
N CYS A 486 17.23 -21.02 -9.43
CA CYS A 486 16.87 -20.37 -10.68
C CYS A 486 17.71 -20.94 -11.84
N PRO A 487 17.12 -21.45 -12.93
CA PRO A 487 17.89 -21.97 -14.06
C PRO A 487 18.63 -20.88 -14.85
N ILE A 488 18.21 -19.61 -14.71
CA ILE A 488 18.79 -18.47 -15.42
C ILE A 488 20.00 -17.93 -14.68
N CYS A 489 19.82 -17.38 -13.48
CA CYS A 489 20.92 -16.76 -12.73
C CYS A 489 21.60 -17.70 -11.73
N ASP A 490 21.23 -18.98 -11.67
CA ASP A 490 21.76 -19.97 -10.72
C ASP A 490 21.56 -19.67 -9.23
N GLY A 491 20.79 -18.64 -8.89
CA GLY A 491 20.51 -18.28 -7.51
C GLY A 491 19.70 -19.37 -6.78
N ARG A 492 20.14 -19.77 -5.59
CA ARG A 492 19.49 -20.77 -4.73
C ARG A 492 18.49 -20.13 -3.77
N ASP A 493 17.51 -20.92 -3.34
CA ASP A 493 16.48 -20.56 -2.34
C ASP A 493 15.79 -19.23 -2.65
N ARG A 494 15.52 -18.98 -3.94
CA ARG A 494 14.82 -17.79 -4.42
C ARG A 494 13.35 -18.10 -4.62
N THR A 495 12.47 -17.15 -4.32
CA THR A 495 11.08 -17.19 -4.77
C THR A 495 11.05 -17.31 -6.29
N LEU A 496 10.45 -18.40 -6.78
CA LEU A 496 10.28 -18.64 -8.21
C LEU A 496 9.00 -17.97 -8.71
N ALA A 497 8.88 -17.80 -10.01
CA ALA A 497 7.76 -17.17 -10.69
C ALA A 497 7.37 -17.97 -11.93
N TRP A 498 6.06 -17.99 -12.20
CA TRP A 498 5.51 -18.40 -13.48
C TRP A 498 5.78 -17.32 -14.52
N LEU A 499 6.07 -17.73 -15.75
CA LEU A 499 6.22 -16.85 -16.90
C LEU A 499 5.03 -17.05 -17.84
N PHE A 500 4.41 -15.95 -18.26
CA PHE A 500 3.29 -15.98 -19.19
C PHE A 500 3.78 -15.64 -20.59
N ARG A 501 3.60 -16.55 -21.55
CA ARG A 501 3.88 -16.34 -22.96
C ARG A 501 2.68 -15.72 -23.69
N SER A 502 2.95 -15.05 -24.80
CA SER A 502 1.93 -14.51 -25.68
C SER A 502 1.20 -15.65 -26.39
N ILE A 503 -0.12 -15.61 -26.37
CA ILE A 503 -0.97 -16.57 -27.08
C ILE A 503 -0.87 -16.30 -28.57
N SER A 504 -0.40 -17.29 -29.32
CA SER A 504 -0.45 -17.30 -30.79
C SER A 504 -1.16 -18.58 -31.23
N SER A 505 -2.50 -18.57 -31.17
CA SER A 505 -3.29 -19.65 -31.77
C SER A 505 -3.49 -19.34 -33.26
N PRO A 506 -2.93 -20.15 -34.18
CA PRO A 506 -3.12 -19.96 -35.62
C PRO A 506 -4.55 -20.26 -36.07
N THR A 507 -5.30 -21.03 -35.28
CA THR A 507 -6.69 -21.43 -35.54
C THR A 507 -7.52 -21.22 -34.28
N PRO A 508 -8.17 -20.05 -34.10
CA PRO A 508 -8.97 -19.80 -32.91
C PRO A 508 -10.13 -20.79 -32.84
N THR A 509 -10.34 -21.35 -31.66
CA THR A 509 -11.47 -22.21 -31.35
C THR A 509 -12.75 -21.40 -31.47
N GLN A 510 -13.74 -21.94 -32.18
CA GLN A 510 -15.04 -21.31 -32.34
C GLN A 510 -15.67 -21.02 -30.98
N ASP A 511 -16.28 -19.84 -30.83
CA ASP A 511 -16.96 -19.36 -29.62
C ASP A 511 -16.09 -19.25 -28.35
N PHE A 512 -14.77 -19.36 -28.48
CA PHE A 512 -13.86 -19.15 -27.37
C PHE A 512 -13.80 -17.66 -26.96
N PRO A 513 -13.80 -17.32 -25.64
CA PRO A 513 -13.80 -15.93 -25.18
C PRO A 513 -12.66 -15.08 -25.77
N PRO A 514 -12.94 -13.97 -26.49
CA PRO A 514 -11.90 -13.13 -27.09
C PRO A 514 -11.15 -12.30 -26.05
N PRO A 515 -9.92 -11.81 -26.33
CA PRO A 515 -9.19 -10.94 -25.41
C PRO A 515 -10.03 -9.72 -24.99
N GLY A 516 -10.00 -9.38 -23.70
CA GLY A 516 -10.75 -8.25 -23.13
C GLY A 516 -12.25 -8.48 -22.93
N SER A 517 -12.80 -9.65 -23.26
CA SER A 517 -14.24 -9.92 -23.13
C SER A 517 -14.71 -10.05 -21.69
N ASN A 518 -13.81 -10.39 -20.75
CA ASN A 518 -14.09 -10.56 -19.33
C ASN A 518 -15.28 -11.52 -19.08
N THR A 519 -15.33 -12.61 -19.86
CA THR A 519 -16.46 -13.55 -19.91
C THR A 519 -16.53 -14.41 -18.66
N THR A 520 -17.73 -14.52 -18.08
CA THR A 520 -18.03 -15.49 -17.02
C THR A 520 -18.22 -16.87 -17.64
N LEU A 521 -17.62 -17.89 -17.04
CA LEU A 521 -17.58 -19.24 -17.58
C LEU A 521 -18.56 -20.17 -16.86
N ALA A 522 -19.28 -20.97 -17.65
CA ALA A 522 -20.05 -22.10 -17.14
C ALA A 522 -19.15 -23.15 -16.48
N PHE A 523 -18.03 -23.49 -17.14
CA PHE A 523 -17.14 -24.58 -16.70
C PHE A 523 -15.67 -24.15 -16.73
N PRO A 524 -15.22 -23.36 -15.73
CA PRO A 524 -13.85 -22.82 -15.69
C PRO A 524 -12.74 -23.88 -15.80
N LEU A 525 -12.95 -25.09 -15.25
CA LEU A 525 -11.91 -26.13 -15.23
C LEU A 525 -11.71 -26.82 -16.57
N VAL A 526 -12.59 -26.61 -17.56
CA VAL A 526 -12.40 -27.12 -18.93
C VAL A 526 -11.35 -26.29 -19.66
N MET A 527 -11.16 -25.03 -19.25
CA MET A 527 -10.43 -24.04 -20.04
C MET A 527 -8.97 -24.42 -20.32
N GLY A 528 -8.29 -25.10 -19.41
CA GLY A 528 -6.89 -25.51 -19.58
C GLY A 528 -6.61 -26.48 -20.73
N TRP A 529 -7.66 -26.98 -21.41
CA TRP A 529 -7.56 -27.84 -22.59
C TRP A 529 -7.52 -27.08 -23.91
N PHE A 530 -7.85 -25.80 -23.91
CA PHE A 530 -7.86 -24.98 -25.12
C PHE A 530 -6.48 -24.34 -25.36
N GLN A 531 -6.04 -24.30 -26.62
CA GLN A 531 -4.74 -23.75 -27.01
C GLN A 531 -4.62 -22.26 -26.64
N GLU A 532 -5.74 -21.53 -26.58
CA GLU A 532 -5.83 -20.15 -26.17
C GLU A 532 -5.48 -19.92 -24.69
N THR A 533 -5.45 -20.99 -23.88
CA THR A 533 -5.04 -20.93 -22.47
C THR A 533 -3.64 -21.47 -22.22
N ASP A 534 -2.92 -21.82 -23.28
CA ASP A 534 -1.54 -22.31 -23.23
C ASP A 534 -0.53 -21.17 -22.99
N ILE A 535 -0.77 -20.43 -21.91
CA ILE A 535 -0.07 -19.20 -21.54
C ILE A 535 1.19 -19.49 -20.73
N LEU A 536 1.42 -20.71 -20.26
CA LEU A 536 2.56 -21.02 -19.42
C LEU A 536 3.80 -21.31 -20.25
N ASN A 537 4.89 -20.61 -19.95
CA ASN A 537 6.21 -21.07 -20.38
C ASN A 537 6.68 -22.19 -19.41
N PRO A 538 7.23 -23.31 -19.92
CA PRO A 538 7.64 -24.45 -19.07
C PRO A 538 8.84 -24.13 -18.17
N THR A 539 9.61 -23.08 -18.46
CA THR A 539 10.72 -22.62 -17.63
C THR A 539 10.21 -21.73 -16.51
N VAL A 540 10.44 -22.16 -15.27
CA VAL A 540 10.25 -21.32 -14.08
C VAL A 540 11.58 -20.68 -13.68
N CYS A 541 11.57 -19.42 -13.26
CA CYS A 541 12.79 -18.72 -12.81
C CYS A 541 12.52 -17.89 -11.56
N CYS A 542 13.57 -17.35 -10.93
CA CYS A 542 13.37 -16.46 -9.79
C CYS A 542 12.67 -15.16 -10.19
N ASP A 543 11.94 -14.57 -9.24
CA ASP A 543 11.21 -13.30 -9.41
C ASP A 543 12.05 -12.12 -9.99
N PRO A 544 13.33 -11.91 -9.59
CA PRO A 544 14.18 -10.90 -10.23
C PRO A 544 14.45 -11.19 -11.71
N CYS A 545 14.70 -12.45 -12.07
CA CYS A 545 14.91 -12.84 -13.45
C CYS A 545 13.61 -12.77 -14.24
N SER A 546 12.47 -13.16 -13.66
CA SER A 546 11.17 -13.08 -14.35
C SER A 546 10.82 -11.64 -14.68
N TRP A 547 11.06 -10.72 -13.75
CA TRP A 547 10.89 -9.28 -13.97
C TRP A 547 11.78 -8.78 -15.14
N CYS A 548 13.04 -9.21 -15.18
CA CYS A 548 13.96 -8.87 -16.28
C CYS A 548 13.48 -9.42 -17.62
N ILE A 549 13.06 -10.69 -17.66
CA ILE A 549 12.53 -11.37 -18.85
C ILE A 549 11.30 -10.64 -19.39
N VAL A 550 10.35 -10.26 -18.53
CA VAL A 550 9.16 -9.50 -18.91
C VAL A 550 9.56 -8.15 -19.52
N SER A 551 10.59 -7.49 -18.99
CA SER A 551 11.11 -6.23 -19.54
C SER A 551 11.77 -6.37 -20.92
N VAL A 552 12.35 -7.54 -21.21
CA VAL A 552 12.98 -7.89 -22.50
C VAL A 552 11.95 -8.47 -23.47
N LYS A 553 10.82 -9.00 -22.96
CA LYS A 553 9.74 -9.68 -23.67
C LYS A 553 10.16 -10.99 -24.37
N LYS A 554 11.30 -11.57 -24.04
CA LYS A 554 11.79 -12.82 -24.64
C LYS A 554 12.29 -13.79 -23.58
N SER A 555 11.89 -15.05 -23.68
CA SER A 555 12.40 -16.15 -22.85
C SER A 555 13.74 -16.70 -23.37
N PRO A 556 14.43 -17.57 -22.62
CA PRO A 556 15.58 -18.32 -23.12
C PRO A 556 15.28 -19.15 -24.39
N SER A 557 14.04 -19.63 -24.53
CA SER A 557 13.55 -20.34 -25.71
C SER A 557 13.06 -19.42 -26.84
N GLN A 558 13.34 -18.11 -26.76
CA GLN A 558 12.91 -17.07 -27.72
C GLN A 558 11.39 -16.86 -27.81
N GLU A 559 10.61 -17.40 -26.87
CA GLU A 559 9.17 -17.16 -26.79
C GLU A 559 8.88 -15.74 -26.29
N SER A 560 7.81 -15.13 -26.81
CA SER A 560 7.37 -13.81 -26.38
C SER A 560 6.74 -13.88 -24.99
N ILE A 561 7.33 -13.22 -24.00
CA ILE A 561 6.81 -13.18 -22.62
C ILE A 561 6.03 -11.88 -22.38
N VAL A 562 4.81 -12.01 -21.87
CA VAL A 562 3.87 -10.91 -21.63
C VAL A 562 3.70 -10.57 -20.16
N GLY A 563 4.06 -11.47 -19.24
CA GLY A 563 3.90 -11.26 -17.81
C GLY A 563 4.59 -12.32 -16.97
N SER A 564 4.59 -12.13 -15.67
CA SER A 564 5.09 -13.11 -14.71
C SER A 564 4.28 -13.05 -13.42
N LEU A 565 4.21 -14.19 -12.73
CA LEU A 565 3.50 -14.33 -11.46
C LEU A 565 4.42 -14.99 -10.42
N PRO A 566 4.95 -14.23 -9.44
CA PRO A 566 5.70 -14.81 -8.33
C PRO A 566 4.86 -15.85 -7.58
N MET A 567 5.47 -16.99 -7.27
CA MET A 567 4.84 -18.08 -6.53
C MET A 567 4.84 -17.78 -5.03
N VAL A 568 4.03 -16.80 -4.64
CA VAL A 568 3.75 -16.40 -3.25
C VAL A 568 2.30 -16.70 -2.89
N ARG A 569 1.99 -16.69 -1.59
CA ARG A 569 0.63 -16.95 -1.10
C ARG A 569 -0.36 -15.95 -1.71
N TYR A 570 -1.44 -16.47 -2.29
CA TYR A 570 -2.54 -15.67 -2.83
C TYR A 570 -3.20 -14.82 -1.74
N SER A 571 -3.39 -15.37 -0.54
CA SER A 571 -4.05 -14.67 0.58
C SER A 571 -3.35 -13.38 1.01
N GLU A 572 -2.04 -13.27 0.75
CA GLU A 572 -1.25 -12.05 1.00
C GLU A 572 -1.29 -11.07 -0.18
N ASN A 573 -1.54 -11.57 -1.41
CA ASN A 573 -1.33 -10.82 -2.64
C ASN A 573 -2.52 -10.85 -3.63
N PRO A 574 -3.80 -10.86 -3.20
CA PRO A 574 -4.92 -11.23 -4.08
C PRO A 574 -5.05 -10.33 -5.31
N ALA A 575 -4.97 -9.01 -5.13
CA ALA A 575 -5.11 -8.04 -6.21
C ALA A 575 -3.97 -8.13 -7.25
N ALA A 576 -2.72 -8.26 -6.81
CA ALA A 576 -1.57 -8.38 -7.70
C ALA A 576 -1.57 -9.73 -8.45
N TYR A 577 -2.00 -10.79 -7.76
CA TYR A 577 -2.16 -12.13 -8.32
C TYR A 577 -3.19 -12.12 -9.46
N ASP A 578 -4.39 -11.61 -9.18
CA ASP A 578 -5.48 -11.50 -10.16
C ASP A 578 -5.08 -10.62 -11.34
N THR A 579 -4.42 -9.48 -11.09
CA THR A 579 -3.91 -8.59 -12.16
C THR A 579 -2.93 -9.33 -13.07
N SER A 580 -2.03 -10.12 -12.50
CA SER A 580 -1.05 -10.89 -13.27
C SER A 580 -1.72 -11.99 -14.10
N LEU A 581 -2.73 -12.67 -13.55
CA LEU A 581 -3.53 -13.66 -14.28
C LEU A 581 -4.35 -13.01 -15.40
N GLN A 582 -5.00 -11.87 -15.13
CA GLN A 582 -5.70 -11.09 -16.16
C GLN A 582 -4.78 -10.71 -17.30
N GLN A 583 -3.56 -10.24 -17.00
CA GLN A 583 -2.56 -9.94 -18.02
C GLN A 583 -2.14 -11.19 -18.81
N GLY A 584 -1.88 -12.32 -18.13
CA GLY A 584 -1.51 -13.58 -18.77
C GLY A 584 -2.60 -14.11 -19.70
N PHE A 585 -3.86 -14.06 -19.29
CA PHE A 585 -5.01 -14.49 -20.10
C PHE A 585 -5.51 -13.41 -21.09
N GLY A 586 -4.89 -12.23 -21.14
CA GLY A 586 -5.35 -11.13 -22.01
C GLY A 586 -6.77 -10.66 -21.67
N GLN A 587 -7.14 -10.65 -20.39
CA GLN A 587 -8.43 -10.20 -19.85
C GLN A 587 -9.66 -10.92 -20.45
N ARG A 588 -9.50 -12.18 -20.85
CA ARG A 588 -10.58 -13.00 -21.44
C ARG A 588 -11.65 -13.41 -20.43
N PHE A 589 -11.25 -13.70 -19.19
CA PHE A 589 -12.11 -14.33 -18.20
C PHE A 589 -12.43 -13.39 -17.05
N ALA A 590 -13.65 -13.49 -16.54
CA ALA A 590 -14.10 -12.77 -15.36
C ALA A 590 -13.22 -13.10 -14.15
N GLN A 591 -13.03 -12.12 -13.25
CA GLN A 591 -12.15 -12.24 -12.09
C GLN A 591 -12.50 -13.44 -11.18
N GLY A 592 -13.79 -13.78 -11.07
CA GLY A 592 -14.25 -14.93 -10.29
C GLY A 592 -13.70 -16.27 -10.77
N ASP A 593 -13.45 -16.42 -12.08
CA ASP A 593 -13.09 -17.68 -12.72
C ASP A 593 -11.58 -17.86 -12.91
N LEU A 594 -10.80 -16.78 -12.87
CA LEU A 594 -9.36 -16.78 -13.18
C LEU A 594 -8.58 -17.84 -12.42
N ARG A 595 -8.86 -18.01 -11.12
CA ARG A 595 -8.17 -18.98 -10.26
C ARG A 595 -8.44 -20.42 -10.69
N LEU A 596 -9.67 -20.74 -11.04
CA LEU A 596 -10.06 -22.09 -11.49
C LEU A 596 -9.51 -22.39 -12.89
N VAL A 597 -9.60 -21.42 -13.80
CA VAL A 597 -8.97 -21.51 -15.13
C VAL A 597 -7.47 -21.74 -14.97
N PHE A 598 -6.80 -21.01 -14.08
CA PHE A 598 -5.38 -21.16 -13.86
C PHE A 598 -5.01 -22.51 -13.24
N ILE A 599 -5.80 -23.03 -12.28
CA ILE A 599 -5.66 -24.41 -11.77
C ILE A 599 -5.75 -25.41 -12.95
N SER A 600 -6.73 -25.26 -13.84
CA SER A 600 -6.88 -26.14 -15.00
C SER A 600 -5.66 -26.11 -15.93
N VAL A 601 -5.14 -24.92 -16.23
CA VAL A 601 -3.92 -24.74 -17.04
C VAL A 601 -2.71 -25.40 -16.36
N LEU A 602 -2.52 -25.18 -15.05
CA LEU A 602 -1.41 -25.76 -14.29
C LEU A 602 -1.46 -27.30 -14.27
N VAL A 603 -2.65 -27.86 -14.03
CA VAL A 603 -2.88 -29.31 -13.99
C VAL A 603 -2.61 -29.96 -15.36
N ASN A 604 -3.09 -29.35 -16.44
CA ASN A 604 -2.79 -29.82 -17.79
C ASN A 604 -1.30 -29.70 -18.12
N ALA A 605 -0.65 -28.60 -17.74
CA ALA A 605 0.80 -28.42 -17.92
C ALA A 605 1.61 -29.49 -17.17
N ALA A 606 1.21 -29.85 -15.94
CA ALA A 606 1.87 -30.92 -15.19
C ALA A 606 1.69 -32.31 -15.82
N SER A 607 0.52 -32.58 -16.41
CA SER A 607 0.25 -33.84 -17.11
C SER A 607 1.08 -34.00 -18.39
N ASN A 608 1.41 -32.88 -19.06
CA ASN A 608 2.22 -32.88 -20.28
C ASN A 608 3.73 -32.68 -20.01
N ALA A 609 4.15 -32.56 -18.75
CA ALA A 609 5.54 -32.30 -18.40
C ALA A 609 6.41 -33.54 -18.58
N GLU A 610 7.58 -33.38 -19.22
CA GLU A 610 8.53 -34.48 -19.45
C GLU A 610 9.06 -35.11 -18.15
N GLU A 611 9.58 -36.33 -18.22
CA GLU A 611 10.26 -37.03 -17.11
C GLU A 611 11.70 -36.54 -16.89
N THR A 612 11.89 -35.22 -16.94
CA THR A 612 13.18 -34.55 -16.70
C THR A 612 13.21 -33.90 -15.32
N LYS A 613 14.40 -33.45 -14.89
CA LYS A 613 14.54 -32.68 -13.63
C LYS A 613 13.70 -31.39 -13.67
N ASP A 614 13.66 -30.73 -14.82
CA ASP A 614 12.87 -29.51 -15.01
C ASP A 614 11.37 -29.84 -15.00
N GLY A 615 10.96 -30.96 -15.59
CA GLY A 615 9.59 -31.46 -15.48
C GLY A 615 9.18 -31.81 -14.05
N GLN A 616 10.10 -32.35 -13.22
CA GLN A 616 9.85 -32.58 -11.80
C GLN A 616 9.71 -31.28 -11.00
N LEU A 617 10.55 -30.28 -11.27
CA LEU A 617 10.42 -28.94 -10.68
C LEU A 617 9.07 -28.32 -11.05
N LEU A 618 8.67 -28.41 -12.33
CA LEU A 618 7.39 -27.93 -12.83
C LEU A 618 6.21 -28.58 -12.10
N ARG A 619 6.19 -29.92 -12.00
CA ARG A 619 5.16 -30.67 -11.25
C ARG A 619 5.07 -30.24 -9.78
N THR A 620 6.22 -30.02 -9.14
CA THR A 620 6.26 -29.58 -7.73
C THR A 620 5.75 -28.15 -7.57
N ALA A 621 6.11 -27.24 -8.49
CA ALA A 621 5.62 -25.87 -8.53
C ALA A 621 4.10 -25.82 -8.79
N VAL A 622 3.59 -26.65 -9.71
CA VAL A 622 2.16 -26.81 -9.98
C VAL A 622 1.45 -27.28 -8.71
N GLN A 623 1.94 -28.35 -8.08
CA GLN A 623 1.34 -28.89 -6.86
C GLN A 623 1.28 -27.85 -5.73
N TRP A 624 2.34 -27.07 -5.56
CA TRP A 624 2.39 -25.99 -4.56
C TRP A 624 1.37 -24.89 -4.88
N THR A 625 1.35 -24.42 -6.13
CA THR A 625 0.48 -23.33 -6.59
C THR A 625 -0.99 -23.74 -6.54
N CYS A 626 -1.33 -24.94 -7.00
CA CYS A 626 -2.69 -25.47 -6.91
C CYS A 626 -3.12 -25.61 -5.46
N ASN A 627 -2.28 -26.11 -4.56
CA ASN A 627 -2.62 -26.20 -3.14
C ASN A 627 -2.96 -24.84 -2.53
N ASP A 628 -2.17 -23.81 -2.85
CA ASP A 628 -2.43 -22.44 -2.40
C ASP A 628 -3.74 -21.88 -2.95
N LEU A 629 -3.98 -22.05 -4.26
CA LEU A 629 -5.19 -21.57 -4.90
C LEU A 629 -6.44 -22.35 -4.49
N LEU A 630 -6.33 -23.63 -4.15
CA LEU A 630 -7.47 -24.43 -3.67
C LEU A 630 -8.01 -23.94 -2.33
N ASP A 631 -7.14 -23.39 -1.49
CA ASP A 631 -7.53 -22.77 -0.21
C ASP A 631 -8.19 -21.39 -0.41
N ALA A 632 -7.77 -20.67 -1.45
CA ALA A 632 -8.24 -19.31 -1.71
C ALA A 632 -9.43 -19.21 -2.68
N ALA A 633 -9.54 -20.15 -3.62
CA ALA A 633 -10.60 -20.17 -4.63
C ALA A 633 -11.93 -20.51 -3.99
N THR A 634 -12.98 -19.85 -4.46
CA THR A 634 -14.36 -20.14 -4.09
C THR A 634 -15.13 -20.53 -5.33
N ILE A 635 -16.04 -21.50 -5.18
CA ILE A 635 -16.92 -21.95 -6.24
C ILE A 635 -18.37 -21.96 -5.76
N PRO A 636 -19.35 -21.88 -6.67
CA PRO A 636 -20.74 -22.14 -6.33
C PRO A 636 -20.88 -23.50 -5.65
N SER A 637 -21.76 -23.61 -4.66
CA SER A 637 -22.00 -24.86 -3.93
C SER A 637 -22.46 -25.99 -4.84
N ASN A 638 -23.03 -25.68 -6.02
CA ASN A 638 -23.38 -26.60 -7.09
C ASN A 638 -22.27 -26.82 -8.14
N LEU A 639 -21.01 -26.45 -7.93
CA LEU A 639 -19.88 -26.52 -8.88
C LEU A 639 -19.89 -25.53 -10.06
N SER A 640 -21.06 -25.07 -10.52
CA SER A 640 -21.17 -24.17 -11.66
C SER A 640 -22.40 -23.27 -11.54
N GLN A 641 -22.22 -21.98 -11.81
CA GLN A 641 -23.33 -21.02 -11.89
C GLN A 641 -24.34 -21.41 -12.98
N SER A 642 -23.94 -22.18 -14.00
CA SER A 642 -24.86 -22.64 -15.04
C SER A 642 -25.82 -23.74 -14.57
N PHE A 643 -25.63 -24.28 -13.37
CA PHE A 643 -26.58 -25.19 -12.76
C PHE A 643 -27.59 -24.47 -11.85
N ASP A 644 -27.43 -23.16 -11.62
CA ASP A 644 -28.41 -22.35 -10.91
C ASP A 644 -29.65 -22.12 -11.79
N GLY A 645 -30.83 -22.22 -11.19
CA GLY A 645 -32.07 -21.76 -11.81
C GLY A 645 -32.16 -20.22 -11.79
N PRO A 646 -33.05 -19.60 -12.59
CA PRO A 646 -33.12 -18.14 -12.75
C PRO A 646 -33.36 -17.34 -11.46
N ASN A 647 -33.78 -17.99 -10.37
CA ASN A 647 -34.08 -17.36 -9.07
C ASN A 647 -33.24 -17.91 -7.89
N ASN A 648 -32.25 -18.77 -8.13
CA ASN A 648 -31.43 -19.37 -7.07
C ASN A 648 -29.99 -18.92 -7.24
N MET A 649 -29.41 -18.26 -6.23
CA MET A 649 -27.96 -18.05 -6.18
C MET A 649 -27.35 -19.08 -5.25
N SER A 650 -26.54 -19.99 -5.81
CA SER A 650 -25.78 -20.92 -4.98
C SER A 650 -24.81 -20.17 -4.06
N SER A 651 -24.71 -20.61 -2.81
CA SER A 651 -23.72 -20.07 -1.88
C SER A 651 -22.31 -20.38 -2.38
N MET A 652 -21.41 -19.41 -2.29
CA MET A 652 -20.01 -19.62 -2.64
C MET A 652 -19.31 -20.33 -1.48
N ILE A 653 -18.65 -21.45 -1.76
CA ILE A 653 -17.90 -22.25 -0.79
C ILE A 653 -16.42 -22.39 -1.22
N PRO A 654 -15.47 -22.55 -0.28
CA PRO A 654 -14.07 -22.79 -0.62
C PRO A 654 -13.91 -24.03 -1.51
N PHE A 655 -13.09 -23.93 -2.56
CA PHE A 655 -13.00 -24.96 -3.57
C PHE A 655 -12.50 -26.30 -2.99
N ARG A 656 -11.50 -26.26 -2.10
CA ARG A 656 -11.05 -27.46 -1.38
C ARG A 656 -12.17 -28.18 -0.62
N VAL A 657 -13.06 -27.43 0.02
CA VAL A 657 -14.19 -27.99 0.79
C VAL A 657 -15.18 -28.62 -0.17
N ALA A 658 -15.54 -27.90 -1.23
CA ALA A 658 -16.45 -28.41 -2.25
C ALA A 658 -15.96 -29.75 -2.82
N ILE A 659 -14.70 -29.86 -3.25
CA ILE A 659 -14.17 -31.11 -3.82
C ILE A 659 -14.27 -32.26 -2.83
N LYS A 660 -13.96 -32.04 -1.55
CA LYS A 660 -14.11 -33.10 -0.55
C LYS A 660 -15.56 -33.53 -0.41
N ASP A 661 -16.49 -32.59 -0.38
CA ASP A 661 -17.91 -32.87 -0.20
C ASP A 661 -18.54 -33.52 -1.44
N TYR A 662 -18.03 -33.22 -2.63
CA TYR A 662 -18.48 -33.84 -3.89
C TYR A 662 -18.01 -35.28 -4.06
N PHE A 663 -16.91 -35.64 -3.40
CA PHE A 663 -16.35 -36.98 -3.42
C PHE A 663 -16.66 -37.78 -2.14
N GLN A 664 -17.50 -37.24 -1.24
CA GLN A 664 -18.03 -37.96 -0.08
C GLN A 664 -19.25 -38.82 -0.48
N ASP A 665 -19.52 -39.89 0.28
CA ASP A 665 -20.74 -40.71 0.20
C ASP A 665 -21.08 -41.33 -1.17
N VAL A 666 -20.07 -41.76 -1.92
CA VAL A 666 -20.21 -42.47 -3.22
C VAL A 666 -20.71 -43.94 -3.05
N GLN A 667 -21.35 -44.25 -1.92
CA GLN A 667 -21.79 -45.61 -1.60
C GLN A 667 -23.11 -46.01 -2.28
N GLU A 668 -23.78 -45.09 -2.99
CA GLU A 668 -24.97 -45.36 -3.82
C GLU A 668 -24.97 -44.55 -5.12
N VAL A 669 -25.44 -45.15 -6.23
CA VAL A 669 -25.56 -44.48 -7.54
C VAL A 669 -26.49 -43.26 -7.47
N GLY A 670 -27.52 -43.33 -6.61
CA GLY A 670 -28.42 -42.20 -6.33
C GLY A 670 -27.81 -41.11 -5.43
N CYS A 671 -26.68 -41.39 -4.77
CA CYS A 671 -25.95 -40.44 -3.93
C CYS A 671 -24.87 -39.68 -4.72
N ILE A 672 -24.60 -40.04 -5.97
CA ILE A 672 -23.72 -39.27 -6.85
C ILE A 672 -24.40 -37.95 -7.17
N LYS A 673 -23.77 -36.84 -6.78
CA LYS A 673 -24.25 -35.50 -7.07
C LYS A 673 -24.26 -35.26 -8.58
N SER A 674 -25.42 -34.90 -9.12
CA SER A 674 -25.64 -34.71 -10.55
C SER A 674 -24.70 -33.68 -11.18
N GLU A 675 -24.35 -32.66 -10.40
CA GLU A 675 -23.49 -31.54 -10.74
C GLU A 675 -22.08 -32.01 -11.10
N LEU A 676 -21.58 -33.01 -10.38
CA LEU A 676 -20.25 -33.58 -10.63
C LEU A 676 -20.21 -34.36 -11.95
N MET A 677 -21.28 -35.13 -12.25
CA MET A 677 -21.38 -35.92 -13.47
C MET A 677 -21.61 -35.05 -14.71
N ARG A 678 -22.40 -33.98 -14.58
CA ARG A 678 -22.69 -33.01 -15.64
C ARG A 678 -21.50 -32.11 -16.01
N TYR A 679 -20.39 -32.17 -15.27
CA TYR A 679 -19.19 -31.44 -15.64
C TYR A 679 -18.60 -32.04 -16.93
N PRO A 680 -18.22 -31.21 -17.94
CA PRO A 680 -17.65 -31.71 -19.19
C PRO A 680 -16.40 -32.57 -18.94
N LEU A 681 -16.24 -33.64 -19.72
CA LEU A 681 -15.19 -34.65 -19.50
C LEU A 681 -13.76 -34.07 -19.34
N PRO A 682 -13.31 -33.08 -20.13
CA PRO A 682 -11.98 -32.48 -19.94
C PRO A 682 -11.82 -31.76 -18.60
N GLY A 683 -12.85 -31.04 -18.16
CA GLY A 683 -12.86 -30.37 -16.86
C GLY A 683 -13.03 -31.34 -15.69
N PHE A 684 -13.77 -32.43 -15.90
CA PHE A 684 -13.87 -33.53 -14.94
C PHE A 684 -12.53 -34.24 -14.73
N ALA A 685 -11.74 -34.42 -15.79
CA ALA A 685 -10.39 -34.94 -15.67
C ALA A 685 -9.52 -34.07 -14.75
N VAL A 686 -9.68 -32.74 -14.79
CA VAL A 686 -9.03 -31.80 -13.86
C VAL A 686 -9.58 -31.96 -12.44
N LEU A 687 -10.90 -32.13 -12.26
CA LEU A 687 -11.52 -32.38 -10.95
C LEU A 687 -10.94 -33.63 -10.27
N LEU A 688 -10.70 -34.72 -11.00
CA LEU A 688 -10.07 -35.94 -10.46
C LEU A 688 -8.63 -35.71 -9.98
N GLN A 689 -7.86 -34.91 -10.72
CA GLN A 689 -6.49 -34.56 -10.33
C GLN A 689 -6.49 -33.65 -9.10
N VAL A 690 -7.38 -32.65 -9.06
CA VAL A 690 -7.58 -31.80 -7.86
C VAL A 690 -8.06 -32.63 -6.67
N ALA A 691 -8.95 -33.60 -6.87
CA ALA A 691 -9.39 -34.53 -5.84
C ALA A 691 -8.21 -35.32 -5.25
N ALA A 692 -7.23 -35.71 -6.09
CA ALA A 692 -5.97 -36.28 -5.62
C ALA A 692 -5.23 -35.34 -4.66
N MET A 693 -5.10 -34.06 -5.05
CA MET A 693 -4.36 -33.05 -4.29
C MET A 693 -5.00 -32.73 -2.93
N VAL A 694 -6.32 -32.92 -2.79
CA VAL A 694 -7.03 -32.73 -1.52
C VAL A 694 -7.20 -34.02 -0.71
N ASN A 695 -6.49 -35.09 -1.12
CA ASN A 695 -6.44 -36.41 -0.49
C ASN A 695 -7.77 -37.18 -0.52
N VAL A 696 -8.51 -37.13 -1.63
CA VAL A 696 -9.62 -38.06 -1.87
C VAL A 696 -9.05 -39.47 -2.15
N PRO A 697 -9.56 -40.54 -1.49
CA PRO A 697 -9.09 -41.90 -1.71
C PRO A 697 -9.11 -42.33 -3.18
N VAL A 698 -8.10 -43.08 -3.61
CA VAL A 698 -7.96 -43.50 -5.02
C VAL A 698 -9.12 -44.40 -5.45
N GLU A 699 -9.63 -45.24 -4.55
CA GLU A 699 -10.77 -46.12 -4.78
C GLU A 699 -12.03 -45.30 -5.09
N THR A 700 -12.30 -44.27 -4.28
CA THR A 700 -13.40 -43.33 -4.49
C THR A 700 -13.27 -42.61 -5.83
N ARG A 701 -12.07 -42.12 -6.16
CA ARG A 701 -11.81 -41.44 -7.44
C ARG A 701 -12.00 -42.37 -8.63
N ARG A 702 -11.57 -43.64 -8.55
CA ARG A 702 -11.77 -44.65 -9.60
C ARG A 702 -13.24 -45.00 -9.81
N ILE A 703 -14.04 -45.11 -8.75
CA ILE A 703 -15.50 -45.33 -8.85
C ILE A 703 -16.15 -44.16 -9.59
N ILE A 704 -15.87 -42.92 -9.16
CA ILE A 704 -16.44 -41.72 -9.78
C ILE A 704 -15.95 -41.59 -11.24
N ALA A 705 -14.69 -41.91 -11.52
CA ALA A 705 -14.15 -41.95 -12.88
C ALA A 705 -14.91 -42.95 -13.76
N PHE A 706 -15.20 -44.15 -13.25
CA PHE A 706 -16.01 -45.15 -13.94
C PHE A 706 -17.43 -44.66 -14.21
N TYR A 707 -18.10 -44.04 -13.23
CA TYR A 707 -19.43 -43.46 -13.43
C TYR A 707 -19.44 -42.33 -14.45
N ARG A 708 -18.45 -41.44 -14.42
CA ARG A 708 -18.35 -40.37 -15.43
C ARG A 708 -18.11 -40.94 -16.82
N TYR A 709 -17.31 -42.00 -16.95
CA TYR A 709 -17.12 -42.71 -18.21
C TYR A 709 -18.45 -43.27 -18.73
N LEU A 710 -19.22 -43.99 -17.91
CA LEU A 710 -20.53 -44.49 -18.32
C LEU A 710 -21.49 -43.35 -18.68
N PHE A 711 -21.46 -42.25 -17.93
CA PHE A 711 -22.25 -41.06 -18.22
C PHE A 711 -21.85 -40.42 -19.56
N ALA A 712 -20.56 -40.40 -19.91
CA ALA A 712 -20.09 -39.92 -21.21
C ALA A 712 -20.68 -40.74 -22.37
N LEU A 713 -20.80 -42.06 -22.21
CA LEU A 713 -21.46 -42.91 -23.22
C LEU A 713 -22.93 -42.51 -23.42
N VAL A 714 -23.62 -42.11 -22.34
CA VAL A 714 -25.02 -41.63 -22.41
C VAL A 714 -25.10 -40.26 -23.07
N GLU A 715 -24.17 -39.34 -22.78
CA GLU A 715 -24.07 -38.03 -23.45
C GLU A 715 -23.91 -38.21 -24.97
N GLU A 716 -22.99 -39.06 -25.42
CA GLU A 716 -22.77 -39.34 -26.84
C GLU A 716 -23.99 -40.02 -27.50
N TYR A 717 -24.61 -40.98 -26.80
CA TYR A 717 -25.83 -41.65 -27.27
C TYR A 717 -27.00 -40.68 -27.49
N THR A 718 -27.21 -39.75 -26.54
CA THR A 718 -28.31 -38.79 -26.60
C THR A 718 -28.08 -37.71 -27.66
N ASN A 719 -26.85 -37.20 -27.80
CA ASN A 719 -26.48 -36.23 -28.83
C ASN A 719 -26.79 -36.74 -30.25
N GLN A 720 -26.66 -38.05 -30.49
CA GLN A 720 -26.92 -38.65 -31.80
C GLN A 720 -28.37 -39.08 -32.04
N SER A 721 -29.14 -39.23 -30.97
CA SER A 721 -30.57 -39.60 -31.06
C SER A 721 -31.44 -38.40 -31.50
N GLY A 722 -30.94 -37.17 -31.34
CA GLY A 722 -31.60 -35.94 -31.81
C GLY A 722 -31.68 -35.78 -33.34
N ASP A 723 -30.91 -36.55 -34.11
CA ASP A 723 -30.81 -36.44 -35.58
C ASP A 723 -31.78 -37.36 -36.36
N GLY A 724 -32.74 -38.01 -35.68
CA GLY A 724 -33.87 -38.72 -36.30
C GLY A 724 -33.56 -40.00 -37.11
N ALA A 725 -32.30 -40.34 -37.37
CA ALA A 725 -31.90 -41.45 -38.23
C ALA A 725 -31.29 -42.68 -37.50
N THR A 726 -30.97 -42.58 -36.21
CA THR A 726 -29.94 -43.45 -35.60
C THR A 726 -30.43 -44.50 -34.60
N VAL A 727 -31.73 -44.77 -34.49
CA VAL A 727 -32.23 -45.94 -33.70
C VAL A 727 -31.89 -47.29 -34.37
N LYS A 728 -31.38 -47.27 -35.61
CA LYS A 728 -30.86 -48.47 -36.31
C LYS A 728 -29.41 -48.85 -35.94
N GLY A 729 -28.62 -47.93 -35.35
CA GLY A 729 -27.20 -48.14 -35.06
C GLY A 729 -26.93 -49.09 -33.88
N LEU A 730 -27.66 -48.96 -32.77
CA LEU A 730 -27.49 -49.86 -31.62
C LEU A 730 -27.99 -51.29 -31.89
N ASN A 731 -29.05 -51.43 -32.71
CA ASN A 731 -29.52 -52.74 -33.14
C ASN A 731 -28.51 -53.47 -34.04
N ALA A 732 -27.63 -52.73 -34.73
CA ALA A 732 -26.49 -53.29 -35.48
C ALA A 732 -25.29 -53.68 -34.59
N TRP A 733 -25.28 -53.26 -33.31
CA TRP A 733 -24.27 -53.66 -32.31
C TRP A 733 -24.68 -54.91 -31.51
N THR A 734 -25.84 -55.49 -31.79
CA THR A 734 -25.97 -56.93 -31.55
C THR A 734 -24.93 -57.63 -32.44
N PRO A 735 -24.20 -58.67 -31.98
CA PRO A 735 -23.34 -59.46 -32.84
C PRO A 735 -24.21 -60.22 -33.86
N SER A 736 -24.64 -59.51 -34.88
CA SER A 736 -25.37 -59.98 -36.03
C SER A 736 -24.37 -60.03 -37.17
N LYS A 737 -24.19 -61.25 -37.66
CA LYS A 737 -23.28 -61.84 -38.66
C LYS A 737 -22.72 -61.02 -39.85
N ASN A 738 -22.97 -59.73 -40.04
CA ASN A 738 -22.88 -59.12 -41.36
C ASN A 738 -21.95 -57.91 -41.56
N ASP A 739 -21.00 -57.61 -40.67
CA ASP A 739 -19.93 -56.66 -41.05
C ASP A 739 -18.52 -57.19 -40.77
N GLY A 740 -17.75 -57.38 -41.84
CA GLY A 740 -16.57 -58.23 -41.90
C GLY A 740 -15.24 -57.56 -41.57
N SER A 741 -15.24 -56.27 -41.20
CA SER A 741 -13.98 -55.52 -41.01
C SER A 741 -13.47 -55.54 -39.57
N ALA A 742 -14.35 -55.37 -38.57
CA ALA A 742 -13.94 -55.30 -37.15
C ALA A 742 -13.62 -56.68 -36.53
N ARG A 743 -14.10 -57.76 -37.17
CA ARG A 743 -13.95 -59.13 -36.68
C ARG A 743 -12.52 -59.68 -36.84
N LYS A 744 -11.77 -59.22 -37.85
CA LYS A 744 -10.43 -59.75 -38.17
C LYS A 744 -9.34 -59.33 -37.18
N GLU A 745 -9.48 -58.19 -36.51
CA GLU A 745 -8.52 -57.74 -35.49
C GLU A 745 -8.79 -58.34 -34.11
N LEU A 746 -10.07 -58.60 -33.77
CA LEU A 746 -10.42 -59.21 -32.48
C LEU A 746 -10.27 -60.74 -32.47
N GLU A 747 -10.54 -61.43 -33.59
CA GLU A 747 -10.32 -62.89 -33.70
C GLU A 747 -8.83 -63.27 -33.72
N ASN A 748 -7.92 -62.35 -34.09
CA ASN A 748 -6.47 -62.60 -34.04
C ASN A 748 -5.87 -62.48 -32.63
N LEU A 749 -6.58 -61.88 -31.66
CA LEU A 749 -6.08 -61.67 -30.29
C LEU A 749 -6.61 -62.67 -29.25
N LEU A 750 -7.53 -63.58 -29.62
CA LEU A 750 -8.27 -64.42 -28.65
C LEU A 750 -8.33 -65.92 -28.97
N ILE A 751 -7.34 -66.52 -29.66
CA ILE A 751 -7.31 -67.98 -29.89
C ILE A 751 -6.10 -68.64 -29.19
N GLN A 752 -6.32 -69.07 -27.94
CA GLN A 752 -5.90 -70.36 -27.36
C GLN A 752 -6.97 -70.64 -26.27
N GLU A 753 -7.96 -71.52 -26.44
CA GLU A 753 -7.88 -72.98 -26.54
C GLU A 753 -9.08 -73.58 -27.30
N PRO A 754 -8.97 -74.81 -27.85
CA PRO A 754 -10.03 -75.45 -28.61
C PRO A 754 -10.91 -76.38 -27.76
N GLY A 755 -12.23 -76.24 -27.92
CA GLY A 755 -13.16 -77.36 -27.79
C GLY A 755 -14.42 -77.07 -26.98
N LEU A 756 -15.54 -76.83 -27.67
CA LEU A 756 -16.77 -77.62 -27.55
C LEU A 756 -17.83 -77.07 -28.52
N ARG A 757 -18.33 -77.93 -29.40
CA ARG A 757 -19.55 -77.66 -30.19
C ARG A 757 -20.74 -78.17 -29.38
N THR A 758 -21.75 -77.33 -29.16
CA THR A 758 -23.13 -77.79 -28.97
C THR A 758 -24.13 -76.87 -29.67
N THR A 759 -25.12 -77.51 -30.28
CA THR A 759 -26.28 -76.96 -30.96
C THR A 759 -27.45 -76.80 -29.99
N GLY A 760 -28.21 -75.71 -30.09
CA GLY A 760 -29.58 -75.61 -29.57
C GLY A 760 -29.82 -74.43 -28.61
N SER A 761 -30.77 -73.56 -28.97
CA SER A 761 -31.15 -72.30 -28.29
C SER A 761 -30.03 -71.27 -28.24
N SER A 762 -30.04 -70.32 -29.18
CA SER A 762 -29.08 -69.21 -29.24
C SER A 762 -29.34 -68.21 -28.10
N LYS A 763 -29.05 -68.60 -26.86
CA LYS A 763 -28.88 -67.65 -25.76
C LYS A 763 -27.72 -66.73 -26.15
N ARG A 764 -27.98 -65.43 -26.25
CA ARG A 764 -26.93 -64.44 -26.53
C ARG A 764 -25.98 -64.40 -25.34
N THR A 765 -24.76 -64.90 -25.52
CA THR A 765 -23.72 -64.78 -24.51
C THR A 765 -23.23 -63.34 -24.45
N LEU A 766 -23.33 -62.73 -23.27
CA LEU A 766 -22.80 -61.41 -22.95
C LEU A 766 -21.29 -61.43 -23.16
N SER A 767 -20.80 -60.56 -24.03
CA SER A 767 -19.37 -60.39 -24.29
C SER A 767 -18.87 -59.16 -23.53
N PRO A 768 -17.74 -59.21 -22.81
CA PRO A 768 -17.14 -58.02 -22.21
C PRO A 768 -16.82 -56.95 -23.26
N VAL A 769 -16.94 -55.69 -22.89
CA VAL A 769 -16.77 -54.53 -23.79
C VAL A 769 -15.68 -53.63 -23.23
N PRO A 770 -14.39 -53.90 -23.52
CA PRO A 770 -13.29 -53.06 -23.05
C PRO A 770 -13.44 -51.62 -23.57
N VAL A 771 -13.01 -50.63 -22.79
CA VAL A 771 -13.06 -49.20 -23.20
C VAL A 771 -12.40 -48.97 -24.57
N LEU A 772 -11.27 -49.65 -24.80
CA LEU A 772 -10.54 -49.58 -26.08
C LEU A 772 -11.38 -50.04 -27.28
N SER A 773 -12.32 -50.97 -27.10
CA SER A 773 -13.20 -51.45 -28.18
C SER A 773 -14.24 -50.41 -28.62
N LEU A 774 -14.51 -49.39 -27.80
CA LEU A 774 -15.42 -48.30 -28.13
C LEU A 774 -14.70 -47.10 -28.75
N ARG A 775 -13.36 -47.10 -28.79
CA ARG A 775 -12.57 -45.98 -29.31
C ARG A 775 -12.95 -45.68 -30.77
N GLY A 776 -13.19 -44.40 -31.07
CA GLY A 776 -13.56 -43.94 -32.40
C GLY A 776 -14.97 -44.37 -32.83
N SER A 777 -15.72 -45.04 -31.94
CA SER A 777 -17.11 -45.36 -32.17
C SER A 777 -18.00 -44.15 -31.90
N ILE A 778 -19.25 -44.31 -32.26
CA ILE A 778 -20.30 -43.35 -31.93
C ILE A 778 -20.50 -43.15 -30.42
N LEU A 779 -20.14 -44.10 -29.57
CA LEU A 779 -20.32 -43.97 -28.12
C LEU A 779 -19.10 -43.39 -27.41
N LEU A 780 -17.94 -43.36 -28.07
CA LEU A 780 -16.71 -42.82 -27.52
C LEU A 780 -15.80 -42.30 -28.64
N THR A 781 -15.88 -40.99 -28.88
CA THR A 781 -15.09 -40.30 -29.88
C THR A 781 -13.59 -40.37 -29.57
N GLU A 782 -12.74 -40.12 -30.58
CA GLU A 782 -11.28 -40.03 -30.39
C GLU A 782 -10.92 -38.93 -29.37
N GLU A 783 -11.66 -37.81 -29.37
CA GLU A 783 -11.45 -36.70 -28.43
C GLU A 783 -11.75 -37.11 -26.99
N SER A 784 -12.91 -37.73 -26.75
CA SER A 784 -13.29 -38.23 -25.43
C SER A 784 -12.32 -39.32 -24.95
N TYR A 785 -11.87 -40.22 -25.83
CA TYR A 785 -10.86 -41.23 -25.51
C TYR A 785 -9.50 -40.60 -25.16
N ALA A 786 -9.06 -39.57 -25.90
CA ALA A 786 -7.83 -38.84 -25.59
C ALA A 786 -7.88 -38.20 -24.20
N VAL A 787 -9.03 -37.70 -23.76
CA VAL A 787 -9.22 -37.19 -22.40
C VAL A 787 -9.08 -38.30 -21.35
N ILE A 788 -9.69 -39.46 -21.59
CA ILE A 788 -9.60 -40.63 -20.68
C ILE A 788 -8.13 -41.04 -20.46
N GLN A 789 -7.29 -40.94 -21.49
CA GLN A 789 -5.88 -41.32 -21.40
C GLN A 789 -5.01 -40.35 -20.56
N LYS A 790 -5.45 -39.12 -20.30
CA LYS A 790 -4.60 -38.10 -19.65
C LYS A 790 -4.58 -38.14 -18.12
N THR A 791 -5.60 -38.70 -17.48
CA THR A 791 -5.66 -38.77 -16.01
C THR A 791 -5.52 -40.21 -15.55
N GLU A 792 -4.60 -40.49 -14.63
CA GLU A 792 -4.31 -41.84 -14.12
C GLU A 792 -5.58 -42.59 -13.65
N ASP A 793 -6.52 -41.91 -13.00
CA ASP A 793 -7.78 -42.54 -12.57
C ASP A 793 -8.66 -43.00 -13.75
N LEU A 794 -8.77 -42.20 -14.82
CA LEU A 794 -9.52 -42.56 -16.03
C LEU A 794 -8.76 -43.58 -16.89
N LYS A 795 -7.44 -43.40 -17.02
CA LYS A 795 -6.53 -44.31 -17.73
C LYS A 795 -6.56 -45.71 -17.11
N SER A 796 -6.73 -45.81 -15.79
CA SER A 796 -6.87 -47.09 -15.10
C SER A 796 -8.05 -47.93 -15.58
N LEU A 797 -9.10 -47.31 -16.14
CA LEU A 797 -10.26 -48.00 -16.72
C LEU A 797 -9.93 -48.72 -18.03
N VAL A 798 -8.85 -48.32 -18.70
CA VAL A 798 -8.38 -48.89 -19.97
C VAL A 798 -7.31 -49.98 -19.74
N SER A 799 -6.85 -50.15 -18.50
CA SER A 799 -5.83 -51.14 -18.16
C SER A 799 -6.33 -52.56 -18.42
N PRO A 800 -5.49 -53.48 -18.94
CA PRO A 800 -5.81 -54.90 -19.04
C PRO A 800 -6.23 -55.52 -17.71
N ASP A 801 -5.70 -55.02 -16.59
CA ASP A 801 -6.03 -55.47 -15.23
C ASP A 801 -7.44 -55.08 -14.79
N ALA A 802 -8.12 -54.21 -15.54
CA ALA A 802 -9.47 -53.74 -15.27
C ALA A 802 -10.52 -54.53 -16.07
N ALA A 803 -10.36 -55.86 -16.19
CA ALA A 803 -11.28 -56.74 -16.93
C ALA A 803 -12.75 -56.58 -16.52
N TRP A 804 -12.99 -56.27 -15.24
CA TRP A 804 -14.31 -55.96 -14.70
C TRP A 804 -14.99 -54.76 -15.36
N VAL A 805 -14.24 -53.76 -15.82
CA VAL A 805 -14.77 -52.58 -16.54
C VAL A 805 -15.46 -53.03 -17.82
N GLY A 806 -14.88 -53.99 -18.54
CA GLY A 806 -15.46 -54.52 -19.76
C GLY A 806 -16.80 -55.22 -19.51
N ILE A 807 -16.87 -56.04 -18.45
CA ILE A 807 -18.10 -56.74 -18.07
C ILE A 807 -19.17 -55.74 -17.62
N ALA A 808 -18.81 -54.79 -16.75
CA ALA A 808 -19.74 -53.78 -16.25
C ALA A 808 -20.25 -52.84 -17.36
N THR A 809 -19.38 -52.45 -18.30
CA THR A 809 -19.75 -51.66 -19.49
C THR A 809 -20.75 -52.42 -20.36
N ALA A 810 -20.53 -53.72 -20.59
CA ALA A 810 -21.45 -54.55 -21.36
C ALA A 810 -22.85 -54.59 -20.73
N VAL A 811 -22.93 -54.86 -19.43
CA VAL A 811 -24.21 -54.85 -18.68
C VAL A 811 -24.88 -53.48 -18.77
N PHE A 812 -24.12 -52.40 -18.61
CA PHE A 812 -24.64 -51.04 -18.69
C PHE A 812 -25.20 -50.70 -20.08
N LEU A 813 -24.50 -51.05 -21.16
CA LEU A 813 -24.96 -50.80 -22.53
C LEU A 813 -26.23 -51.59 -22.87
N HIS A 814 -26.36 -52.82 -22.36
CA HIS A 814 -27.59 -53.60 -22.50
C HIS A 814 -28.78 -52.91 -21.83
N ALA A 815 -28.61 -52.45 -20.58
CA ALA A 815 -29.67 -51.71 -19.89
C ALA A 815 -29.97 -50.35 -20.52
N LEU A 816 -28.95 -49.66 -21.05
CA LEU A 816 -29.14 -48.41 -21.78
C LEU A 816 -30.03 -48.63 -23.01
N ASN A 817 -29.76 -49.69 -23.77
CA ASN A 817 -30.57 -50.04 -24.93
C ASN A 817 -32.01 -50.41 -24.56
N GLU A 818 -32.20 -51.20 -23.50
CA GLU A 818 -33.52 -51.57 -23.00
C GLU A 818 -34.31 -50.34 -22.51
N THR A 819 -33.68 -49.53 -21.66
CA THR A 819 -34.31 -48.34 -21.07
C THR A 819 -34.65 -47.30 -22.14
N ALA A 820 -33.74 -47.04 -23.08
CA ALA A 820 -34.02 -46.13 -24.19
C ALA A 820 -35.09 -46.69 -25.15
N GLY A 821 -35.09 -48.00 -25.40
CA GLY A 821 -36.05 -48.67 -26.27
C GLY A 821 -37.49 -48.62 -25.77
N HIS A 822 -37.70 -48.63 -24.45
CA HIS A 822 -39.03 -48.50 -23.84
C HIS A 822 -39.57 -47.07 -23.79
N HIS A 823 -38.70 -46.07 -23.98
CA HIS A 823 -39.02 -44.65 -23.76
C HIS A 823 -38.72 -43.74 -24.96
N ILE A 824 -38.80 -44.27 -26.19
CA ILE A 824 -38.52 -43.56 -27.46
C ILE A 824 -39.31 -42.23 -27.62
N LYS A 825 -40.33 -41.97 -26.79
CA LYS A 825 -41.16 -40.74 -26.83
C LYS A 825 -40.81 -39.70 -25.77
N ASP A 826 -40.00 -40.02 -24.77
CA ASP A 826 -39.65 -39.09 -23.70
C ASP A 826 -38.32 -38.38 -24.05
N ASP A 827 -38.35 -37.05 -24.15
CA ASP A 827 -37.14 -36.21 -24.34
C ASP A 827 -36.27 -36.24 -23.07
N TYR A 828 -35.63 -37.38 -22.80
CA TYR A 828 -34.74 -37.50 -21.66
C TYR A 828 -33.52 -36.62 -21.83
N THR A 829 -33.23 -35.81 -20.81
CA THR A 829 -31.89 -35.28 -20.63
C THR A 829 -30.90 -36.43 -20.39
N PRO A 830 -29.61 -36.28 -20.77
CA PRO A 830 -28.62 -37.34 -20.54
C PRO A 830 -28.58 -37.84 -19.09
N TRP A 831 -28.73 -36.93 -18.13
CA TRP A 831 -28.78 -37.27 -16.69
C TRP A 831 -30.03 -38.08 -16.31
N ALA A 832 -31.20 -37.72 -16.84
CA ALA A 832 -32.42 -38.46 -16.57
C ALA A 832 -32.35 -39.89 -17.13
N LEU A 833 -31.79 -40.06 -18.33
CA LEU A 833 -31.56 -41.37 -18.94
C LEU A 833 -30.54 -42.19 -18.12
N PHE A 834 -29.43 -41.60 -17.71
CA PHE A 834 -28.45 -42.27 -16.86
C PHE A 834 -29.05 -42.78 -15.55
N LEU A 835 -29.87 -41.97 -14.87
CA LEU A 835 -30.59 -42.38 -13.66
C LEU A 835 -31.63 -43.46 -13.93
N ALA A 836 -32.32 -43.41 -15.07
CA ALA A 836 -33.28 -44.45 -15.47
C ALA A 836 -32.57 -45.79 -15.67
N VAL A 837 -31.43 -45.79 -16.37
CA VAL A 837 -30.58 -46.99 -16.54
C VAL A 837 -30.09 -47.50 -15.19
N GLY A 838 -29.65 -46.61 -14.31
CA GLY A 838 -29.21 -46.95 -12.94
C GLY A 838 -30.28 -47.62 -12.07
N LYS A 839 -31.57 -47.45 -12.40
CA LYS A 839 -32.73 -48.07 -11.72
C LYS A 839 -33.14 -49.41 -12.32
N THR A 840 -32.58 -49.82 -13.46
CA THR A 840 -32.85 -51.12 -14.07
C THR A 840 -32.45 -52.24 -13.12
N ALA A 841 -33.33 -53.23 -12.94
CA ALA A 841 -33.18 -54.27 -11.92
C ALA A 841 -31.85 -55.01 -12.06
N GLY A 842 -31.04 -55.03 -10.99
CA GLY A 842 -29.73 -55.70 -10.97
C GLY A 842 -28.55 -54.79 -11.33
N ILE A 843 -28.76 -53.68 -12.06
CA ILE A 843 -27.66 -52.77 -12.45
C ILE A 843 -27.06 -52.05 -11.25
N SER A 844 -27.86 -51.63 -10.28
CA SER A 844 -27.35 -50.87 -9.14
C SER A 844 -26.28 -51.68 -8.39
N SER A 845 -26.42 -53.02 -8.33
CA SER A 845 -25.41 -53.89 -7.73
C SER A 845 -24.09 -53.96 -8.51
N VAL A 846 -24.15 -53.82 -9.84
CA VAL A 846 -22.98 -53.76 -10.73
C VAL A 846 -22.30 -52.42 -10.61
N LEU A 847 -23.06 -51.33 -10.59
CA LEU A 847 -22.52 -49.97 -10.47
C LEU A 847 -21.85 -49.74 -9.11
N LEU A 848 -22.44 -50.25 -8.02
CA LEU A 848 -21.94 -50.09 -6.65
C LEU A 848 -20.60 -50.79 -6.37
N ASN A 849 -20.42 -51.99 -6.93
CA ASN A 849 -19.23 -52.82 -6.71
C ASN A 849 -18.78 -53.43 -8.03
N PRO A 850 -18.34 -52.60 -8.99
CA PRO A 850 -18.12 -53.06 -10.36
C PRO A 850 -16.92 -54.00 -10.45
N TRP A 851 -15.97 -53.98 -9.51
CA TRP A 851 -14.88 -54.96 -9.42
C TRP A 851 -15.32 -56.36 -8.97
N ASN A 852 -16.51 -56.52 -8.38
CA ASN A 852 -17.03 -57.81 -7.93
C ASN A 852 -17.93 -58.49 -8.97
N ILE A 853 -18.06 -57.92 -10.17
CA ILE A 853 -18.93 -58.48 -11.21
C ILE A 853 -18.22 -59.58 -12.00
N GLU A 854 -18.75 -60.79 -11.89
CA GLU A 854 -18.31 -61.92 -12.71
C GLU A 854 -19.19 -62.06 -13.95
N LEU A 855 -18.63 -62.60 -15.04
CA LEU A 855 -19.34 -62.75 -16.31
C LEU A 855 -20.62 -63.58 -16.19
N ALA A 856 -20.61 -64.65 -15.38
CA ALA A 856 -21.78 -65.50 -15.15
C ALA A 856 -22.92 -64.75 -14.42
N ARG A 857 -22.56 -63.91 -13.45
CA ARG A 857 -23.52 -63.05 -12.74
C ARG A 857 -24.07 -61.97 -13.66
N ALA A 858 -23.21 -61.36 -14.47
CA ALA A 858 -23.59 -60.37 -15.48
C ALA A 858 -24.58 -60.95 -16.51
N GLN A 859 -24.32 -62.16 -17.01
CA GLN A 859 -25.23 -62.88 -17.91
C GLN A 859 -26.60 -63.11 -17.26
N THR A 860 -26.63 -63.52 -15.99
CA THR A 860 -27.88 -63.77 -15.25
C THR A 860 -28.72 -62.50 -15.13
N ILE A 861 -28.09 -61.34 -14.95
CA ILE A 861 -28.77 -60.04 -14.90
C ILE A 861 -29.42 -59.73 -16.26
N VAL A 862 -28.65 -59.87 -17.35
CA VAL A 862 -29.13 -59.57 -18.72
C VAL A 862 -30.22 -60.55 -19.18
N ASP A 863 -30.08 -61.85 -18.91
CA ASP A 863 -31.12 -62.86 -19.19
C ASP A 863 -32.44 -62.53 -18.48
N GLY A 864 -32.36 -61.93 -17.28
CA GLY A 864 -33.53 -61.49 -16.50
C GLY A 864 -34.27 -60.29 -17.07
N TRP A 865 -33.65 -59.55 -18.00
CA TRP A 865 -34.28 -58.45 -18.74
C TRP A 865 -34.93 -58.93 -20.03
N GLU A 866 -34.26 -59.79 -20.80
CA GLU A 866 -34.81 -60.34 -22.05
C GLU A 866 -36.04 -61.24 -21.85
N THR A 867 -36.28 -61.70 -20.62
CA THR A 867 -37.42 -62.55 -20.24
C THR A 867 -38.63 -61.78 -19.73
N LYS A 868 -38.51 -60.46 -19.50
CA LYS A 868 -39.58 -59.56 -19.09
C LYS A 868 -40.06 -58.74 -20.28
#